data_AF-A0A0A7RYL2-F1
#
_entry.id   AF-A0A0A7RYL2-F1
#
_cell.length_a   1.000
_cell.length_b   1.000
_cell.length_c   1.000
_cell.angle_alpha   90.00
_cell.angle_beta   90.00
_cell.angle_gamma   90.00
#
_symmetry.space_group_name_H-M   'P 1'
#
loop_
_entity.id
_entity.type
_entity.pdbx_description
1 polymer ?
#
loop_
_entity_poly.entity_id
_entity_poly.type
_entity_poly.pdbx_seq_one_letter_code
_entity_poly.pdbx_strand_id
1 'polypeptide(L)'
;MSKISNPINAWLNTQDSQFTPTGKSVLIPLELEVIKDWTEATIDFSFTSPDRNLTASSININPIVLKNHLAKPITKTDVNLTVSEDGFYDIEAKITVTLADADSETGENKLLTTLSFGVFSFQGKYIYDFSSQAALDKYAEIEALSKPTKEVKTLINFAETNKITSSDNKLTLEQMGEISRHIFAEKQKIQALYNNQNPSLLKQSLPTKPSLRRGQKITLKVRWPINSENSDFLPLDKAAIEVKGSDGKLFKGVLNNGEFTFTAPTADYSYTATVSAVFSDKFGVYKESTPVDMLITTNFSNQLNYDITDGTAPFWSVFSAVMDLTNIAKKHINFEREKNRIIYVDIKSSGCFYLPSTQSINIAKADYYNWDVIAHEFGHAIAHESDAIRMIAGGPHTGENQYDYPDNEITFNNKRYSIALAFNEGYGTWIGIRLLKHSAYANKMPNVGDDYYTTIRSDGSIGFNFDLKNHSTLYGFYGEDAELCIAPLLWQLSDQKKNPYIRALCSRKADYISYSLGDIFNKIFKGRQLESISDFYKEIFIDYVGVQPDFLRTTQDGTKINKKILQKVHNLSVPFAEFGVGIYIDDKVLKDYTQLNMYQLKSGSLPTIDQVDMYIFNDQLELMGKVLDIELDSSSKLIKGSTNVTYSLQKKDIAQIEAAFAPNRKKEQIVYILIAGTATGQTAIDGKIATGPYFSNLAKFKFTQQ
;
A
#
# COMPACT_ATOMS: atom_id res chain seq x y z
N MET A 1 2.78 18.27 -26.17
CA MET A 1 1.86 17.17 -26.48
C MET A 1 0.81 17.14 -25.37
N SER A 2 -0.42 17.57 -25.65
CA SER A 2 -1.54 17.42 -24.74
C SER A 2 -1.79 15.91 -24.54
N LYS A 3 -1.72 15.43 -23.30
CA LYS A 3 -2.19 14.08 -22.96
C LYS A 3 -3.70 14.06 -23.24
N ILE A 4 -4.09 13.41 -24.32
CA ILE A 4 -5.49 13.10 -24.57
C ILE A 4 -5.90 12.14 -23.45
N SER A 5 -6.80 12.58 -22.57
CA SER A 5 -7.45 11.71 -21.60
C SER A 5 -8.21 10.62 -22.37
N ASN A 6 -7.96 9.34 -22.07
CA ASN A 6 -8.61 8.22 -22.76
C ASN A 6 -10.15 8.36 -22.68
N PRO A 7 -10.88 8.45 -23.80
CA PRO A 7 -12.35 8.53 -23.80
C PRO A 7 -13.03 7.21 -23.41
N ILE A 8 -12.33 6.08 -23.42
CA ILE A 8 -12.89 4.75 -23.12
C ILE A 8 -11.85 3.92 -22.32
N ASN A 9 -12.26 3.35 -21.19
CA ASN A 9 -11.56 2.24 -20.53
C ASN A 9 -12.23 0.92 -20.94
N ALA A 10 -11.45 -0.13 -21.15
CA ALA A 10 -11.96 -1.45 -21.52
C ALA A 10 -11.25 -2.53 -20.71
N TRP A 11 -12.02 -3.48 -20.16
CA TRP A 11 -11.48 -4.65 -19.48
C TRP A 11 -12.32 -5.89 -19.72
N LEU A 12 -11.66 -7.04 -19.59
CA LEU A 12 -12.31 -8.34 -19.69
C LEU A 12 -12.88 -8.74 -18.32
N ASN A 13 -14.16 -9.09 -18.26
CA ASN A 13 -14.69 -9.71 -17.06
C ASN A 13 -14.43 -11.23 -17.11
N THR A 14 -13.35 -11.67 -16.48
CA THR A 14 -12.99 -13.09 -16.41
C THR A 14 -13.65 -13.83 -15.25
N GLN A 15 -14.43 -13.16 -14.39
CA GLN A 15 -15.02 -13.77 -13.21
C GLN A 15 -16.08 -14.83 -13.58
N ASP A 16 -16.82 -14.61 -14.67
CA ASP A 16 -17.90 -15.49 -15.15
C ASP A 16 -17.48 -16.47 -16.26
N SER A 17 -16.18 -16.68 -16.52
CA SER A 17 -15.68 -17.47 -17.65
C SER A 17 -15.89 -19.00 -17.56
N GLN A 18 -16.93 -19.46 -16.87
CA GLN A 18 -17.27 -20.87 -16.73
C GLN A 18 -17.71 -21.49 -18.06
N PHE A 19 -17.74 -22.82 -18.09
CA PHE A 19 -18.18 -23.61 -19.24
C PHE A 19 -19.56 -23.16 -19.73
N THR A 20 -19.63 -22.37 -20.80
CA THR A 20 -20.88 -22.05 -21.49
C THR A 20 -21.12 -23.14 -22.53
N PRO A 21 -22.03 -24.09 -22.31
CA PRO A 21 -22.21 -25.20 -23.24
C PRO A 21 -23.28 -24.81 -24.26
N THR A 22 -22.90 -24.31 -25.43
CA THR A 22 -23.68 -24.48 -26.67
C THR A 22 -22.90 -24.05 -27.92
N GLY A 23 -22.14 -24.99 -28.49
CA GLY A 23 -21.57 -24.88 -29.83
C GLY A 23 -20.20 -24.21 -29.91
N LYS A 24 -19.70 -24.03 -31.14
CA LYS A 24 -18.39 -23.42 -31.42
C LYS A 24 -18.31 -21.93 -31.07
N SER A 25 -19.40 -21.28 -30.64
CA SER A 25 -19.47 -19.84 -30.35
C SER A 25 -19.43 -19.56 -28.85
N VAL A 26 -18.68 -18.54 -28.45
CA VAL A 26 -18.43 -18.07 -27.10
C VAL A 26 -18.77 -16.60 -27.03
N LEU A 27 -19.55 -16.19 -26.02
CA LEU A 27 -19.75 -14.79 -25.68
C LEU A 27 -18.81 -14.44 -24.54
N ILE A 28 -17.86 -13.54 -24.81
CA ILE A 28 -16.92 -13.04 -23.81
C ILE A 28 -17.33 -11.60 -23.44
N PRO A 29 -17.74 -11.34 -22.19
CA PRO A 29 -18.17 -10.02 -21.76
C PRO A 29 -16.98 -9.05 -21.72
N LEU A 30 -17.09 -8.00 -22.53
CA LEU A 30 -16.19 -6.85 -22.53
C LEU A 30 -16.90 -5.68 -21.86
N GLU A 31 -16.38 -5.26 -20.72
CA GLU A 31 -16.88 -4.09 -20.00
C GLU A 31 -16.18 -2.85 -20.50
N LEU A 32 -16.97 -1.81 -20.75
CA LEU A 32 -16.52 -0.55 -21.33
C LEU A 32 -17.01 0.58 -20.43
N GLU A 33 -16.08 1.44 -20.01
CA GLU A 33 -16.39 2.65 -19.29
C GLU A 33 -16.11 3.85 -20.20
N VAL A 34 -17.15 4.62 -20.49
CA VAL A 34 -17.09 5.78 -21.39
C VAL A 34 -16.84 7.04 -20.56
N ILE A 35 -15.73 7.72 -20.83
CA ILE A 35 -15.23 8.85 -20.04
C ILE A 35 -15.44 10.19 -20.78
N LYS A 36 -15.59 10.18 -22.12
CA LYS A 36 -15.87 11.37 -22.97
C LYS A 36 -16.70 11.02 -24.21
N ASP A 37 -17.26 12.03 -24.88
CA ASP A 37 -18.00 11.88 -26.14
C ASP A 37 -17.10 11.33 -27.28
N TRP A 38 -17.60 10.32 -28.00
CA TRP A 38 -16.97 9.69 -29.16
C TRP A 38 -18.04 9.28 -30.18
N THR A 39 -17.70 9.22 -31.47
CA THR A 39 -18.67 8.94 -32.55
C THR A 39 -18.72 7.46 -32.91
N GLU A 40 -17.55 6.86 -33.13
CA GLU A 40 -17.39 5.44 -33.48
C GLU A 40 -16.16 4.85 -32.80
N ALA A 41 -16.25 3.60 -32.35
CA ALA A 41 -15.14 2.83 -31.81
C ALA A 41 -15.12 1.46 -32.48
N THR A 42 -13.99 1.10 -33.06
CA THR A 42 -13.75 -0.20 -33.67
C THR A 42 -12.79 -1.00 -32.81
N ILE A 43 -13.19 -2.22 -32.44
CA ILE A 43 -12.34 -3.17 -31.73
C ILE A 43 -11.97 -4.26 -32.72
N ASP A 44 -10.71 -4.24 -33.15
CA ASP A 44 -10.14 -5.23 -34.06
C ASP A 44 -9.41 -6.29 -33.26
N PHE A 45 -9.57 -7.55 -33.65
CA PHE A 45 -8.95 -8.66 -32.95
C PHE A 45 -7.87 -9.29 -33.83
N SER A 46 -6.74 -9.55 -33.21
CA SER A 46 -5.71 -10.43 -33.73
C SER A 46 -5.46 -11.53 -32.72
N PHE A 47 -4.97 -12.68 -33.18
CA PHE A 47 -4.60 -13.74 -32.26
C PHE A 47 -3.25 -14.30 -32.64
N THR A 48 -2.57 -14.78 -31.61
CA THR A 48 -1.37 -15.58 -31.71
C THR A 48 -1.68 -16.93 -31.08
N SER A 49 -1.24 -18.01 -31.71
CA SER A 49 -1.27 -19.32 -31.10
C SER A 49 0.15 -19.85 -30.98
N PRO A 50 0.50 -20.47 -29.83
CA PRO A 50 1.71 -21.27 -29.74
C PRO A 50 1.70 -22.46 -30.71
N ASP A 51 0.51 -22.88 -31.18
CA ASP A 51 0.36 -23.94 -32.17
C ASP A 51 0.58 -23.40 -33.59
N ARG A 52 1.72 -23.77 -34.19
CA ARG A 52 2.10 -23.35 -35.54
C ARG A 52 1.22 -23.96 -36.65
N ASN A 53 0.35 -24.91 -36.33
CA ASN A 53 -0.56 -25.55 -37.28
C ASN A 53 -1.97 -24.94 -37.29
N LEU A 54 -2.31 -24.08 -36.32
CA LEU A 54 -3.62 -23.43 -36.28
C LEU A 54 -3.62 -22.24 -37.26
N THR A 55 -4.62 -22.19 -38.13
CA THR A 55 -4.77 -21.14 -39.15
C THR A 55 -5.81 -20.10 -38.70
N ALA A 56 -5.95 -19.00 -39.45
CA ALA A 56 -7.00 -18.00 -39.20
C ALA A 56 -8.44 -18.56 -39.21
N SER A 57 -8.67 -19.81 -39.66
CA SER A 57 -9.99 -20.46 -39.58
C SER A 57 -10.26 -21.18 -38.24
N SER A 58 -9.24 -21.33 -37.38
CA SER A 58 -9.36 -22.02 -36.08
C SER A 58 -10.05 -21.15 -35.03
N ILE A 59 -9.93 -19.82 -35.15
CA ILE A 59 -10.67 -18.83 -34.36
C ILE A 59 -11.25 -17.78 -35.30
N ASN A 60 -12.53 -17.45 -35.13
CA ASN A 60 -13.16 -16.31 -35.77
C ASN A 60 -13.71 -15.34 -34.72
N ILE A 61 -13.24 -14.10 -34.73
CA ILE A 61 -13.76 -13.01 -33.91
C ILE A 61 -14.15 -11.88 -34.85
N ASN A 62 -15.43 -11.53 -34.86
CA ASN A 62 -15.87 -10.40 -35.66
C ASN A 62 -15.42 -9.09 -35.00
N PRO A 63 -14.87 -8.13 -35.76
CA PRO A 63 -14.62 -6.79 -35.25
C PRO A 63 -15.90 -6.20 -34.66
N ILE A 64 -15.78 -5.56 -33.51
CA ILE A 64 -16.93 -4.90 -32.86
C ILE A 64 -16.87 -3.44 -33.24
N VAL A 65 -17.91 -2.97 -33.94
CA VAL A 65 -18.11 -1.55 -34.23
C VAL A 65 -19.19 -1.02 -33.30
N LEU A 66 -18.78 -0.21 -32.35
CA LEU A 66 -19.69 0.52 -31.47
C LEU A 66 -19.94 1.88 -32.11
N LYS A 67 -21.20 2.31 -32.15
CA LYS A 67 -21.58 3.65 -32.63
C LYS A 67 -22.39 4.36 -31.56
N ASN A 68 -21.95 5.53 -31.12
CA ASN A 68 -22.63 6.31 -30.08
C ASN A 68 -23.33 7.53 -30.69
N HIS A 69 -24.44 7.30 -31.41
CA HIS A 69 -25.22 8.37 -32.04
C HIS A 69 -26.18 9.10 -31.07
N LEU A 70 -26.21 8.72 -29.78
CA LEU A 70 -27.24 9.19 -28.82
C LEU A 70 -26.67 9.69 -27.47
N ALA A 71 -25.35 9.84 -27.34
CA ALA A 71 -24.67 10.25 -26.09
C ALA A 71 -25.10 9.42 -24.86
N LYS A 72 -25.34 8.11 -25.03
CA LYS A 72 -25.68 7.20 -23.94
C LYS A 72 -24.49 6.30 -23.62
N PRO A 73 -24.12 6.11 -22.33
CA PRO A 73 -23.04 5.20 -21.96
C PRO A 73 -23.36 3.77 -22.41
N ILE A 74 -22.44 3.14 -23.14
CA ILE A 74 -22.45 1.68 -23.38
C ILE A 74 -21.57 1.08 -22.28
N THR A 75 -22.18 0.39 -21.31
CA THR A 75 -21.46 -0.16 -20.15
C THR A 75 -20.92 -1.57 -20.38
N LYS A 76 -21.47 -2.30 -21.37
CA LYS A 76 -21.08 -3.68 -21.67
C LYS A 76 -21.35 -4.03 -23.12
N THR A 77 -20.43 -4.77 -23.74
CA THR A 77 -20.61 -5.43 -25.04
C THR A 77 -20.05 -6.84 -24.97
N ASP A 78 -20.55 -7.77 -25.78
CA ASP A 78 -20.02 -9.14 -25.81
C ASP A 78 -19.17 -9.37 -27.06
N VAL A 79 -18.00 -9.97 -26.88
CA VAL A 79 -17.16 -10.49 -27.96
C VAL A 79 -17.72 -11.85 -28.36
N ASN A 80 -18.21 -11.95 -29.59
CA ASN A 80 -18.60 -13.24 -30.15
C ASN A 80 -17.38 -13.90 -30.80
N LEU A 81 -16.80 -14.85 -30.07
CA LEU A 81 -15.66 -15.65 -30.49
C LEU A 81 -16.16 -17.03 -30.92
N THR A 82 -15.87 -17.45 -32.15
CA THR A 82 -16.06 -18.83 -32.56
C THR A 82 -14.73 -19.59 -32.49
N VAL A 83 -14.64 -20.63 -31.65
CA VAL A 83 -13.49 -21.54 -31.55
C VAL A 83 -13.83 -22.84 -32.28
N SER A 84 -13.12 -23.07 -33.39
CA SER A 84 -13.39 -24.18 -34.31
C SER A 84 -12.69 -25.48 -33.96
N GLU A 85 -11.56 -25.36 -33.27
CA GLU A 85 -10.57 -26.39 -33.00
C GLU A 85 -10.11 -26.27 -31.54
N ASP A 86 -9.71 -27.39 -30.93
CA ASP A 86 -9.11 -27.35 -29.59
C ASP A 86 -7.72 -26.72 -29.68
N GLY A 87 -7.39 -25.83 -28.74
CA GLY A 87 -6.24 -24.94 -28.90
C GLY A 87 -5.95 -24.05 -27.71
N PHE A 88 -4.73 -23.54 -27.72
CA PHE A 88 -4.30 -22.38 -26.92
C PHE A 88 -4.29 -21.16 -27.83
N TYR A 89 -4.97 -20.11 -27.40
CA TYR A 89 -5.09 -18.89 -28.19
C TYR A 89 -4.85 -17.68 -27.31
N ASP A 90 -3.83 -16.88 -27.61
CA ASP A 90 -3.62 -15.58 -26.99
C ASP A 90 -4.11 -14.51 -27.97
N ILE A 91 -5.19 -13.84 -27.58
CA ILE A 91 -5.93 -12.87 -28.37
C ILE A 91 -5.53 -11.46 -27.94
N GLU A 92 -5.20 -10.63 -28.91
CA GLU A 92 -4.91 -9.22 -28.76
C GLU A 92 -6.02 -8.41 -29.45
N ALA A 93 -6.78 -7.64 -28.66
CA ALA A 93 -7.81 -6.74 -29.11
C ALA A 93 -7.28 -5.30 -29.15
N LYS A 94 -7.25 -4.70 -30.35
CA LYS A 94 -6.85 -3.31 -30.58
C LYS A 94 -8.08 -2.44 -30.64
N ILE A 95 -8.18 -1.48 -29.73
CA ILE A 95 -9.31 -0.56 -29.65
C ILE A 95 -8.92 0.75 -30.33
N THR A 96 -9.64 1.09 -31.39
CA THR A 96 -9.42 2.27 -32.21
C THR A 96 -10.66 3.14 -32.17
N VAL A 97 -10.51 4.45 -31.93
CA VAL A 97 -11.65 5.38 -31.81
C VAL A 97 -11.59 6.50 -32.84
N THR A 98 -12.76 6.89 -33.29
CA THR A 98 -13.02 8.08 -34.12
C THR A 98 -13.73 9.10 -33.23
N LEU A 99 -13.11 10.27 -33.05
CA LEU A 99 -13.61 11.33 -32.18
C LEU A 99 -14.53 12.30 -32.92
N ALA A 100 -15.51 12.84 -32.20
CA ALA A 100 -16.45 13.84 -32.73
C ALA A 100 -15.94 15.26 -32.45
N ASP A 101 -15.31 15.85 -33.48
CA ASP A 101 -15.22 17.28 -33.81
C ASP A 101 -14.14 18.23 -33.23
N ALA A 102 -13.87 19.22 -34.10
CA ALA A 102 -13.05 20.45 -34.07
C ALA A 102 -11.53 20.36 -34.36
N ASP A 103 -10.79 19.33 -33.93
CA ASP A 103 -9.32 19.30 -34.05
C ASP A 103 -8.75 18.22 -35.00
N SER A 104 -9.59 17.52 -35.77
CA SER A 104 -9.11 16.54 -36.77
C SER A 104 -9.63 16.87 -38.17
N GLU A 105 -8.84 17.63 -38.95
CA GLU A 105 -9.05 17.82 -40.40
C GLU A 105 -8.93 16.50 -41.19
N THR A 106 -8.56 15.40 -40.56
CA THR A 106 -8.54 14.06 -41.13
C THR A 106 -9.31 13.14 -40.18
N GLY A 107 -10.32 12.43 -40.66
CA GLY A 107 -11.06 11.43 -39.86
C GLY A 107 -10.21 10.20 -39.52
N GLU A 108 -9.04 10.42 -38.90
CA GLU A 108 -8.04 9.42 -38.61
C GLU A 108 -8.39 8.61 -37.38
N ASN A 109 -8.53 7.32 -37.61
CA ASN A 109 -8.55 6.26 -36.60
C ASN A 109 -7.33 6.37 -35.67
N LYS A 110 -7.54 6.62 -34.37
CA LYS A 110 -6.47 6.61 -33.36
C LYS A 110 -6.53 5.35 -32.50
N LEU A 111 -5.42 4.61 -32.44
CA LEU A 111 -5.25 3.50 -31.49
C LEU A 111 -5.28 4.05 -30.07
N LEU A 112 -6.24 3.58 -29.28
CA LEU A 112 -6.46 4.03 -27.91
C LEU A 112 -5.73 3.14 -26.91
N THR A 113 -5.98 1.84 -26.99
CA THR A 113 -5.44 0.84 -26.07
C THR A 113 -5.42 -0.53 -26.72
N THR A 114 -4.69 -1.46 -26.11
CA THR A 114 -4.63 -2.86 -26.49
C THR A 114 -4.97 -3.72 -25.29
N LEU A 115 -5.88 -4.68 -25.46
CA LEU A 115 -6.28 -5.64 -24.45
C LEU A 115 -5.80 -7.02 -24.89
N SER A 116 -5.15 -7.75 -23.99
CA SER A 116 -4.74 -9.14 -24.24
C SER A 116 -5.45 -10.09 -23.29
N PHE A 117 -5.90 -11.22 -23.83
CA PHE A 117 -6.49 -12.32 -23.07
C PHE A 117 -6.22 -13.62 -23.79
N GLY A 118 -6.41 -14.76 -23.14
CA GLY A 118 -6.30 -16.04 -23.82
C GLY A 118 -7.41 -17.02 -23.52
N VAL A 119 -7.51 -17.99 -24.42
CA VAL A 119 -8.58 -18.97 -24.51
C VAL A 119 -7.95 -20.35 -24.59
N PHE A 120 -8.50 -21.26 -23.79
CA PHE A 120 -8.19 -22.67 -23.83
C PHE A 120 -9.46 -23.45 -24.21
N SER A 121 -9.40 -24.20 -25.31
CA SER A 121 -10.48 -25.12 -25.73
C SER A 121 -9.99 -26.56 -25.66
N PHE A 122 -10.75 -27.41 -24.99
CA PHE A 122 -10.50 -28.85 -24.91
C PHE A 122 -11.79 -29.66 -24.77
N GLN A 123 -11.96 -30.67 -25.62
CA GLN A 123 -13.10 -31.59 -25.61
C GLN A 123 -14.45 -30.89 -25.72
N GLY A 124 -14.54 -29.84 -26.55
CA GLY A 124 -15.76 -29.07 -26.76
C GLY A 124 -16.17 -28.20 -25.57
N LYS A 125 -15.27 -28.00 -24.62
CA LYS A 125 -15.37 -27.03 -23.53
C LYS A 125 -14.31 -25.96 -23.74
N TYR A 126 -14.64 -24.72 -23.46
CA TYR A 126 -13.71 -23.61 -23.52
C TYR A 126 -13.75 -22.81 -22.23
N ILE A 127 -12.61 -22.23 -21.89
CA ILE A 127 -12.44 -21.24 -20.82
C ILE A 127 -11.57 -20.12 -21.37
N TYR A 128 -11.85 -18.90 -20.93
CA TYR A 128 -11.02 -17.74 -21.22
C TYR A 128 -10.53 -17.11 -19.92
N ASP A 129 -9.33 -16.54 -19.98
CA ASP A 129 -8.73 -15.80 -18.88
C ASP A 129 -7.69 -14.82 -19.44
N PHE A 130 -6.91 -14.15 -18.59
CA PHE A 130 -5.91 -13.16 -19.02
C PHE A 130 -4.76 -13.72 -19.88
N SER A 131 -4.61 -15.04 -19.98
CA SER A 131 -3.71 -15.71 -20.92
C SER A 131 -4.24 -17.12 -21.22
N SER A 132 -3.76 -17.72 -22.30
CA SER A 132 -4.12 -19.08 -22.68
C SER A 132 -3.69 -20.10 -21.61
N GLN A 133 -2.58 -19.83 -20.92
CA GLN A 133 -2.13 -20.62 -19.78
C GLN A 133 -3.04 -20.45 -18.56
N ALA A 134 -3.47 -19.24 -18.23
CA ALA A 134 -4.41 -19.00 -17.14
C ALA A 134 -5.78 -19.64 -17.39
N ALA A 135 -6.22 -19.64 -18.65
CA ALA A 135 -7.44 -20.33 -19.06
C ALA A 135 -7.35 -21.86 -18.86
N LEU A 136 -6.20 -22.48 -19.17
CA LEU A 136 -5.96 -23.89 -18.86
C LEU A 136 -5.96 -24.14 -17.34
N ASP A 137 -5.35 -23.25 -16.56
CA ASP A 137 -5.25 -23.39 -15.11
C ASP A 137 -6.65 -23.39 -14.48
N LYS A 138 -7.49 -22.46 -14.93
CA LYS A 138 -8.89 -22.36 -14.54
C LYS A 138 -9.72 -23.57 -15.02
N TYR A 139 -9.44 -24.12 -16.20
CA TYR A 139 -10.07 -25.36 -16.66
C TYR A 139 -9.76 -26.54 -15.76
N ALA A 140 -8.49 -26.69 -15.40
CA ALA A 140 -8.06 -27.76 -14.53
C ALA A 140 -8.61 -27.65 -13.12
N GLU A 141 -8.72 -26.43 -12.60
CA GLU A 141 -9.38 -26.13 -11.33
C GLU A 141 -10.83 -26.63 -11.32
N ILE A 142 -11.62 -26.25 -12.33
CA ILE A 142 -13.03 -26.67 -12.39
C ILE A 142 -13.15 -28.19 -12.52
N GLU A 143 -12.35 -28.83 -13.38
CA GLU A 143 -12.37 -30.29 -13.52
C GLU A 143 -11.99 -30.99 -12.20
N ALA A 144 -10.97 -30.52 -11.49
CA ALA A 144 -10.53 -31.10 -10.22
C ALA A 144 -11.60 -30.98 -9.13
N LEU A 145 -12.20 -29.79 -8.99
CA LEU A 145 -13.27 -29.54 -8.00
C LEU A 145 -14.54 -30.36 -8.31
N SER A 146 -14.77 -30.71 -9.57
CA SER A 146 -15.90 -31.57 -9.96
C SER A 146 -15.68 -33.07 -9.62
N LYS A 147 -14.43 -33.51 -9.46
CA LYS A 147 -14.05 -34.92 -9.21
C LYS A 147 -13.00 -35.06 -8.08
N PRO A 148 -13.27 -34.55 -6.86
CA PRO A 148 -12.27 -34.50 -5.80
C PRO A 148 -11.96 -35.88 -5.20
N THR A 149 -10.75 -36.04 -4.63
CA THR A 149 -10.43 -37.19 -3.77
C THR A 149 -11.26 -37.18 -2.48
N LYS A 150 -11.25 -38.28 -1.72
CA LYS A 150 -11.98 -38.40 -0.46
C LYS A 150 -11.56 -37.35 0.57
N GLU A 151 -10.27 -37.06 0.73
CA GLU A 151 -9.78 -36.04 1.65
C GLU A 151 -10.24 -34.63 1.21
N VAL A 152 -10.00 -34.26 -0.06
CA VAL A 152 -10.39 -32.96 -0.61
C VAL A 152 -11.90 -32.75 -0.54
N LYS A 153 -12.71 -33.78 -0.84
CA LYS A 153 -14.16 -33.73 -0.73
C LYS A 153 -14.63 -33.43 0.70
N THR A 154 -13.91 -33.94 1.70
CA THR A 154 -14.22 -33.67 3.11
C THR A 154 -13.96 -32.21 3.45
N LEU A 155 -12.86 -31.63 2.96
CA LEU A 155 -12.53 -30.22 3.15
C LEU A 155 -13.53 -29.29 2.45
N ILE A 156 -13.93 -29.61 1.22
CA ILE A 156 -14.96 -28.87 0.47
C ILE A 156 -16.30 -28.89 1.22
N ASN A 157 -16.77 -30.08 1.60
CA ASN A 157 -18.02 -30.22 2.36
C ASN A 157 -17.98 -29.45 3.68
N PHE A 158 -16.82 -29.44 4.35
CA PHE A 158 -16.62 -28.68 5.59
C PHE A 158 -16.74 -27.17 5.36
N ALA A 159 -16.16 -26.65 4.28
CA ALA A 159 -16.28 -25.25 3.88
C ALA A 159 -17.74 -24.87 3.57
N GLU A 160 -18.42 -25.67 2.75
CA GLU A 160 -19.81 -25.42 2.34
C GLU A 160 -20.80 -25.49 3.52
N THR A 161 -20.69 -26.53 4.37
CA THR A 161 -21.61 -26.74 5.51
C THR A 161 -21.54 -25.60 6.51
N ASN A 162 -20.34 -25.06 6.76
CA ASN A 162 -20.12 -24.00 7.73
C ASN A 162 -20.20 -22.59 7.12
N LYS A 163 -20.62 -22.48 5.85
CA LYS A 163 -20.65 -21.23 5.08
C LYS A 163 -19.32 -20.47 5.19
N ILE A 164 -18.21 -21.21 5.18
CA ILE A 164 -16.87 -20.62 5.24
C ILE A 164 -16.69 -19.88 3.91
N THR A 165 -16.83 -18.57 3.95
CA THR A 165 -16.48 -17.70 2.84
C THR A 165 -14.97 -17.52 2.78
N SER A 166 -14.49 -16.95 1.68
CA SER A 166 -13.10 -16.54 1.50
C SER A 166 -12.57 -15.61 2.59
N SER A 167 -13.41 -15.05 3.44
CA SER A 167 -13.01 -14.19 4.56
C SER A 167 -12.86 -14.93 5.89
N ASP A 168 -13.35 -16.16 6.03
CA ASP A 168 -13.64 -16.75 7.35
C ASP A 168 -12.43 -17.45 8.03
N ASN A 169 -11.28 -17.60 7.36
CA ASN A 169 -10.02 -18.18 7.86
C ASN A 169 -10.13 -19.49 8.68
N LYS A 170 -11.19 -20.29 8.49
CA LYS A 170 -11.42 -21.53 9.27
C LYS A 170 -10.59 -22.73 8.79
N LEU A 171 -9.95 -22.65 7.63
CA LEU A 171 -9.00 -23.65 7.13
C LEU A 171 -7.56 -23.24 7.42
N THR A 172 -6.72 -24.21 7.79
CA THR A 172 -5.28 -24.03 7.98
C THR A 172 -4.56 -23.93 6.63
N LEU A 173 -3.38 -23.29 6.61
CA LEU A 173 -2.55 -23.21 5.39
C LEU A 173 -2.23 -24.59 4.80
N GLU A 174 -2.10 -25.62 5.65
CA GLU A 174 -1.83 -26.99 5.23
C GLU A 174 -3.02 -27.61 4.49
N GLN A 175 -4.23 -27.44 5.02
CA GLN A 175 -5.47 -27.92 4.40
C GLN A 175 -5.71 -27.25 3.04
N MET A 176 -5.54 -25.93 2.96
CA MET A 176 -5.68 -25.21 1.70
C MET A 176 -4.59 -25.63 0.69
N GLY A 177 -3.37 -25.90 1.18
CA GLY A 177 -2.29 -26.42 0.34
C GLY A 177 -2.54 -27.82 -0.21
N GLU A 178 -3.33 -28.65 0.47
CA GLU A 178 -3.72 -29.97 -0.04
C GLU A 178 -4.63 -29.86 -1.27
N ILE A 179 -5.58 -28.93 -1.23
CA ILE A 179 -6.51 -28.67 -2.34
C ILE A 179 -5.75 -28.15 -3.56
N SER A 180 -4.82 -27.22 -3.39
CA SER A 180 -3.97 -26.73 -4.49
C SER A 180 -3.10 -27.81 -5.12
N ARG A 181 -2.53 -28.72 -4.32
CA ARG A 181 -1.79 -29.87 -4.85
C ARG A 181 -2.68 -30.78 -5.71
N HIS A 182 -3.94 -30.96 -5.31
CA HIS A 182 -4.90 -31.75 -6.07
C HIS A 182 -5.26 -31.11 -7.42
N ILE A 183 -5.59 -29.82 -7.42
CA ILE A 183 -5.89 -29.06 -8.65
C ILE A 183 -4.72 -29.09 -9.64
N PHE A 184 -3.50 -28.93 -9.14
CA PHE A 184 -2.31 -29.06 -9.99
C PHE A 184 -2.15 -30.47 -10.59
N ALA A 185 -2.36 -31.52 -9.79
CA ALA A 185 -2.27 -32.89 -10.29
C ALA A 185 -3.26 -33.12 -11.44
N GLU A 186 -4.45 -32.52 -11.36
CA GLU A 186 -5.44 -32.58 -12.44
C GLU A 186 -5.01 -31.74 -13.66
N LYS A 187 -4.45 -30.55 -13.46
CA LYS A 187 -3.85 -29.72 -14.53
C LYS A 187 -2.83 -30.51 -15.34
N GLN A 188 -1.93 -31.23 -14.68
CA GLN A 188 -0.93 -32.06 -15.36
C GLN A 188 -1.56 -33.21 -16.14
N LYS A 189 -2.61 -33.85 -15.62
CA LYS A 189 -3.33 -34.89 -16.37
C LYS A 189 -3.99 -34.30 -17.61
N ILE A 190 -4.68 -33.17 -17.47
CA ILE A 190 -5.36 -32.50 -18.59
C ILE A 190 -4.35 -32.07 -19.65
N GLN A 191 -3.22 -31.47 -19.24
CA GLN A 191 -2.17 -31.06 -20.16
C GLN A 191 -1.51 -32.27 -20.85
N ALA A 192 -1.27 -33.37 -20.13
CA ALA A 192 -0.75 -34.60 -20.73
C ALA A 192 -1.76 -35.24 -21.71
N LEU A 193 -3.04 -35.27 -21.36
CA LEU A 193 -4.11 -35.78 -22.24
C LEU A 193 -4.24 -34.93 -23.50
N TYR A 194 -4.24 -33.61 -23.34
CA TYR A 194 -4.27 -32.64 -24.44
C TYR A 194 -3.07 -32.83 -25.37
N ASN A 195 -1.86 -32.93 -24.80
CA ASN A 195 -0.62 -33.14 -25.56
C ASN A 195 -0.60 -34.48 -26.30
N ASN A 196 -1.19 -35.54 -25.74
CA ASN A 196 -1.32 -36.82 -26.42
C ASN A 196 -2.28 -36.75 -27.62
N GLN A 197 -3.33 -35.92 -27.53
CA GLN A 197 -4.29 -35.73 -28.61
C GLN A 197 -3.75 -34.78 -29.71
N ASN A 198 -2.89 -33.83 -29.33
CA ASN A 198 -2.29 -32.83 -30.23
C ASN A 198 -0.75 -32.85 -30.18
N PRO A 199 -0.10 -33.91 -30.69
CA PRO A 199 1.35 -34.14 -30.54
C PRO A 199 2.26 -33.11 -31.25
N SER A 200 1.72 -32.29 -32.16
CA SER A 200 2.46 -31.23 -32.88
C SER A 200 3.00 -30.12 -31.99
N LEU A 201 2.47 -29.97 -30.78
CA LEU A 201 2.84 -28.92 -29.82
C LEU A 201 4.23 -29.14 -29.17
N LEU A 202 4.81 -30.34 -29.31
CA LEU A 202 6.10 -30.71 -28.72
C LEU A 202 7.35 -30.20 -29.47
N LYS A 203 7.20 -29.29 -30.43
CA LYS A 203 8.36 -28.55 -30.98
C LYS A 203 8.75 -27.32 -30.16
N GLN A 204 8.07 -27.03 -29.04
CA GLN A 204 8.75 -26.40 -27.91
C GLN A 204 9.37 -27.52 -27.08
N SER A 205 10.70 -27.50 -27.02
CA SER A 205 11.54 -28.52 -26.39
C SER A 205 10.99 -28.95 -25.03
N LEU A 206 10.45 -30.17 -24.94
CA LEU A 206 10.42 -30.88 -23.66
C LEU A 206 11.82 -30.76 -23.06
N PRO A 207 11.95 -30.30 -21.80
CA PRO A 207 13.24 -30.26 -21.14
C PRO A 207 13.87 -31.64 -21.29
N THR A 208 15.07 -31.68 -21.87
CA THR A 208 15.79 -32.94 -22.04
C THR A 208 15.90 -33.56 -20.66
N LYS A 209 15.29 -34.73 -20.45
CA LYS A 209 15.31 -35.42 -19.17
C LYS A 209 16.77 -35.44 -18.69
N PRO A 210 17.10 -34.81 -17.55
CA PRO A 210 18.48 -34.76 -17.11
C PRO A 210 18.93 -36.19 -16.86
N SER A 211 20.08 -36.56 -17.44
CA SER A 211 20.71 -37.85 -17.16
C SER A 211 21.28 -37.79 -15.75
N LEU A 212 20.58 -38.40 -14.81
CA LEU A 212 20.87 -38.35 -13.38
C LEU A 212 21.44 -39.68 -12.91
N ARG A 213 22.57 -39.65 -12.20
CA ARG A 213 23.17 -40.86 -11.61
C ARG A 213 22.55 -41.14 -10.25
N ARG A 214 22.42 -42.42 -9.90
CA ARG A 214 22.05 -42.82 -8.54
C ARG A 214 23.03 -42.20 -7.54
N GLY A 215 22.51 -41.60 -6.47
CA GLY A 215 23.32 -40.93 -5.44
C GLY A 215 23.82 -39.54 -5.83
N GLN A 216 23.50 -39.04 -7.02
CA GLN A 216 23.83 -37.68 -7.43
C GLN A 216 23.07 -36.66 -6.57
N LYS A 217 23.78 -35.65 -6.08
CA LYS A 217 23.19 -34.46 -5.46
C LYS A 217 22.56 -33.60 -6.56
N ILE A 218 21.25 -33.39 -6.48
CA ILE A 218 20.45 -32.61 -7.42
C ILE A 218 20.09 -31.29 -6.76
N THR A 219 20.41 -30.17 -7.42
CA THR A 219 20.01 -28.83 -6.98
C THR A 219 19.00 -28.27 -7.97
N LEU A 220 17.80 -28.01 -7.49
CA LEU A 220 16.76 -27.28 -8.21
C LEU A 220 16.95 -25.79 -7.96
N LYS A 221 16.85 -24.98 -9.00
CA LYS A 221 16.86 -23.52 -8.96
C LYS A 221 15.52 -23.00 -9.45
N VAL A 222 14.84 -22.22 -8.62
CA VAL A 222 13.53 -21.65 -8.89
C VAL A 222 13.63 -20.13 -8.83
N ARG A 223 13.14 -19.47 -9.86
CA ARG A 223 13.15 -18.01 -9.98
C ARG A 223 11.76 -17.48 -10.35
N TRP A 224 11.47 -16.26 -9.94
CA TRP A 224 10.22 -15.56 -10.23
C TRP A 224 10.51 -14.25 -10.97
N PRO A 225 9.58 -13.75 -11.80
CA PRO A 225 9.81 -12.61 -12.66
C PRO A 225 9.61 -11.30 -11.90
N ILE A 226 10.45 -10.30 -12.13
CA ILE A 226 10.34 -8.99 -11.45
C ILE A 226 9.35 -8.03 -12.11
N ASN A 227 8.76 -8.43 -13.24
CA ASN A 227 7.81 -7.63 -14.02
C ASN A 227 6.81 -8.54 -14.76
N SER A 228 5.75 -7.93 -15.28
CA SER A 228 4.71 -8.63 -16.05
C SER A 228 5.18 -9.16 -17.41
N GLU A 229 6.29 -8.67 -17.93
CA GLU A 229 6.88 -9.10 -19.22
C GLU A 229 7.68 -10.40 -19.11
N ASN A 230 7.94 -10.88 -17.88
CA ASN A 230 8.77 -12.05 -17.61
C ASN A 230 10.17 -11.97 -18.25
N SER A 231 10.73 -10.76 -18.33
CA SER A 231 12.02 -10.51 -18.96
C SER A 231 13.21 -10.73 -18.03
N ASP A 232 13.02 -10.46 -16.74
CA ASP A 232 14.04 -10.53 -15.69
C ASP A 232 13.55 -11.33 -14.49
N PHE A 233 14.47 -12.07 -13.85
CA PHE A 233 14.11 -13.03 -12.80
C PHE A 233 15.02 -12.92 -11.57
N LEU A 234 14.41 -13.10 -10.39
CA LEU A 234 15.10 -13.19 -9.11
C LEU A 234 14.89 -14.57 -8.46
N PRO A 235 15.84 -15.04 -7.64
CA PRO A 235 15.68 -16.28 -6.90
C PRO A 235 14.47 -16.22 -5.96
N LEU A 236 13.66 -17.28 -5.96
CA LEU A 236 12.53 -17.42 -5.04
C LEU A 236 13.03 -17.99 -3.70
N ASP A 237 13.09 -17.17 -2.66
CA ASP A 237 13.57 -17.61 -1.35
C ASP A 237 12.42 -18.02 -0.43
N LYS A 238 12.69 -18.95 0.49
CA LYS A 238 11.83 -19.38 1.61
C LYS A 238 10.47 -20.00 1.28
N ALA A 239 10.03 -20.02 0.02
CA ALA A 239 8.83 -20.76 -0.36
C ALA A 239 9.00 -22.26 -0.05
N ALA A 240 7.92 -22.89 0.41
CA ALA A 240 7.90 -24.32 0.68
C ALA A 240 8.02 -25.09 -0.64
N ILE A 241 8.77 -26.19 -0.64
CA ILE A 241 8.94 -27.06 -1.81
C ILE A 241 8.79 -28.53 -1.43
N GLU A 242 8.07 -29.27 -2.27
CA GLU A 242 7.90 -30.71 -2.23
C GLU A 242 8.35 -31.30 -3.57
N VAL A 243 9.19 -32.34 -3.55
CA VAL A 243 9.65 -33.06 -4.75
C VAL A 243 9.21 -34.50 -4.65
N LYS A 244 8.32 -34.92 -5.55
CA LYS A 244 7.78 -36.26 -5.63
C LYS A 244 8.41 -37.01 -6.80
N GLY A 245 9.04 -38.14 -6.50
CA GLY A 245 9.64 -39.04 -7.48
C GLY A 245 8.64 -39.94 -8.17
N SER A 246 8.99 -40.40 -9.37
CA SER A 246 8.28 -41.49 -10.04
C SER A 246 8.32 -42.82 -9.27
N ASP A 247 9.29 -42.99 -8.36
CA ASP A 247 9.38 -44.12 -7.44
C ASP A 247 8.54 -43.94 -6.15
N GLY A 248 7.76 -42.85 -6.06
CA GLY A 248 6.93 -42.53 -4.91
C GLY A 248 7.67 -41.87 -3.75
N LYS A 249 8.99 -41.66 -3.83
CA LYS A 249 9.74 -40.96 -2.78
C LYS A 249 9.40 -39.48 -2.73
N LEU A 250 9.46 -38.92 -1.54
CA LEU A 250 9.09 -37.55 -1.25
C LEU A 250 10.24 -36.81 -0.56
N PHE A 251 10.61 -35.65 -1.08
CA PHE A 251 11.56 -34.73 -0.46
C PHE A 251 10.83 -33.42 -0.17
N LYS A 252 10.98 -32.89 1.05
CA LYS A 252 10.32 -31.64 1.47
C LYS A 252 11.34 -30.67 2.05
N GLY A 253 11.09 -29.38 1.89
CA GLY A 253 11.88 -28.34 2.53
C GLY A 253 11.41 -26.96 2.12
N VAL A 254 12.35 -26.01 2.15
CA VAL A 254 12.15 -24.64 1.68
C VAL A 254 13.26 -24.30 0.69
N LEU A 255 12.95 -23.43 -0.25
CA LEU A 255 13.96 -22.81 -1.10
C LEU A 255 14.89 -21.94 -0.25
N ASN A 256 16.18 -22.00 -0.53
CA ASN A 256 17.19 -21.13 0.05
C ASN A 256 17.90 -20.40 -1.08
N ASN A 257 17.64 -19.10 -1.21
CA ASN A 257 18.08 -18.28 -2.35
C ASN A 257 17.70 -18.92 -3.70
N GLY A 258 16.45 -19.36 -3.84
CA GLY A 258 15.99 -20.05 -5.05
C GLY A 258 16.39 -21.52 -5.14
N GLU A 259 17.18 -22.05 -4.21
CA GLU A 259 17.75 -23.39 -4.35
C GLU A 259 17.15 -24.43 -3.38
N PHE A 260 16.87 -25.63 -3.87
CA PHE A 260 16.55 -26.80 -3.05
C PHE A 260 17.36 -28.00 -3.52
N THR A 261 17.94 -28.75 -2.58
CA THR A 261 18.83 -29.86 -2.90
C THR A 261 18.37 -31.17 -2.29
N PHE A 262 18.35 -32.22 -3.09
CA PHE A 262 18.07 -33.59 -2.66
C PHE A 262 18.99 -34.59 -3.38
N THR A 263 18.92 -35.88 -3.02
CA THR A 263 19.78 -36.92 -3.61
C THR A 263 18.95 -37.86 -4.49
N ALA A 264 19.42 -38.09 -5.72
CA ALA A 264 18.78 -39.01 -6.66
C ALA A 264 18.73 -40.45 -6.10
N PRO A 265 17.54 -41.02 -5.85
CA PRO A 265 17.43 -42.37 -5.29
C PRO A 265 17.80 -43.47 -6.29
N THR A 266 17.59 -43.23 -7.58
CA THR A 266 17.82 -44.17 -8.69
C THR A 266 18.52 -43.46 -9.86
N ALA A 267 19.06 -44.24 -10.79
CA ALA A 267 19.53 -43.69 -12.06
C ALA A 267 18.33 -43.27 -12.92
N ASP A 268 18.50 -42.21 -13.72
CA ASP A 268 17.45 -41.61 -14.55
C ASP A 268 16.18 -41.28 -13.76
N TYR A 269 16.35 -40.88 -12.50
CA TYR A 269 15.29 -40.48 -11.60
C TYR A 269 14.47 -39.34 -12.22
N SER A 270 13.14 -39.52 -12.26
CA SER A 270 12.22 -38.47 -12.67
C SER A 270 11.42 -37.97 -11.47
N TYR A 271 11.09 -36.69 -11.49
CA TYR A 271 10.39 -36.03 -10.39
C TYR A 271 9.48 -34.91 -10.88
N THR A 272 8.52 -34.59 -10.04
CA THR A 272 7.72 -33.36 -10.08
C THR A 272 7.97 -32.59 -8.80
N ALA A 273 8.34 -31.32 -8.92
CA ALA A 273 8.48 -30.39 -7.83
C ALA A 273 7.23 -29.50 -7.75
N THR A 274 6.72 -29.30 -6.54
CA THR A 274 5.65 -28.37 -6.18
C THR A 274 6.23 -27.32 -5.25
N VAL A 275 6.16 -26.06 -5.65
CA VAL A 275 6.51 -24.91 -4.81
C VAL A 275 5.21 -24.26 -4.36
N SER A 276 5.08 -23.98 -3.07
CA SER A 276 3.89 -23.41 -2.45
C SER A 276 4.22 -22.07 -1.80
N ALA A 277 3.37 -21.07 -2.00
CA ALA A 277 3.53 -19.71 -1.47
C ALA A 277 3.21 -19.64 0.03
N VAL A 278 3.87 -20.49 0.82
CA VAL A 278 3.76 -20.59 2.28
C VAL A 278 5.12 -20.26 2.87
N PHE A 279 5.13 -19.32 3.80
CA PHE A 279 6.30 -18.98 4.59
C PHE A 279 6.13 -19.50 6.02
N SER A 280 6.54 -20.75 6.23
CA SER A 280 6.40 -21.43 7.54
C SER A 280 4.95 -21.37 8.04
N ASP A 281 4.77 -21.09 9.33
CA ASP A 281 3.51 -20.83 10.03
C ASP A 281 3.12 -19.35 10.05
N LYS A 282 3.88 -18.48 9.37
CA LYS A 282 3.72 -17.02 9.43
C LYS A 282 2.63 -16.52 8.48
N PHE A 283 2.69 -16.91 7.21
CA PHE A 283 1.66 -16.57 6.23
C PHE A 283 1.62 -17.53 5.03
N GLY A 284 0.54 -17.45 4.26
CA GLY A 284 0.47 -17.98 2.90
C GLY A 284 -0.26 -17.03 1.95
N VAL A 285 -0.04 -17.19 0.64
CA VAL A 285 -0.68 -16.40 -0.42
C VAL A 285 -1.73 -17.24 -1.14
N TYR A 286 -2.93 -16.67 -1.27
CA TYR A 286 -4.14 -17.37 -1.71
C TYR A 286 -4.88 -16.57 -2.77
N LYS A 287 -5.38 -17.27 -3.77
CA LYS A 287 -6.43 -16.74 -4.64
C LYS A 287 -7.77 -16.92 -3.94
N GLU A 288 -8.50 -15.82 -3.78
CA GLU A 288 -9.86 -15.84 -3.24
C GLU A 288 -10.77 -16.66 -4.17
N SER A 289 -11.48 -17.66 -3.63
CA SER A 289 -12.31 -18.57 -4.44
C SER A 289 -13.50 -19.12 -3.66
N THR A 290 -14.58 -19.45 -4.37
CA THR A 290 -15.77 -20.11 -3.79
C THR A 290 -15.85 -21.52 -4.36
N PRO A 291 -15.92 -22.60 -3.55
CA PRO A 291 -16.20 -22.65 -2.10
C PRO A 291 -14.96 -22.64 -1.18
N VAL A 292 -13.74 -22.76 -1.71
CA VAL A 292 -12.52 -22.81 -0.90
C VAL A 292 -11.43 -21.96 -1.55
N ASP A 293 -10.75 -21.15 -0.76
CA ASP A 293 -9.61 -20.36 -1.21
C ASP A 293 -8.43 -21.24 -1.60
N MET A 294 -7.73 -20.79 -2.63
CA MET A 294 -6.74 -21.59 -3.33
C MET A 294 -5.32 -21.10 -3.03
N LEU A 295 -4.51 -21.93 -2.37
CA LEU A 295 -3.10 -21.61 -2.13
C LEU A 295 -2.36 -21.48 -3.46
N ILE A 296 -1.58 -20.42 -3.62
CA ILE A 296 -0.72 -20.26 -4.80
C ILE A 296 0.37 -21.33 -4.79
N THR A 297 0.40 -22.14 -5.87
CA THR A 297 1.44 -23.14 -6.10
C THR A 297 1.88 -23.12 -7.55
N THR A 298 3.17 -23.33 -7.78
CA THR A 298 3.74 -23.57 -9.10
C THR A 298 4.50 -24.88 -9.07
N ASN A 299 4.63 -25.52 -10.22
CA ASN A 299 5.16 -26.86 -10.28
C ASN A 299 5.89 -27.10 -11.59
N PHE A 300 6.91 -27.94 -11.54
CA PHE A 300 7.73 -28.27 -12.70
C PHE A 300 8.27 -29.69 -12.57
N SER A 301 8.52 -30.33 -13.71
CA SER A 301 9.00 -31.72 -13.74
C SER A 301 10.30 -31.83 -14.51
N ASN A 302 11.26 -32.54 -13.92
CA ASN A 302 12.55 -32.86 -14.55
C ASN A 302 13.34 -31.63 -15.07
N GLN A 303 13.10 -30.46 -14.48
CA GLN A 303 13.85 -29.24 -14.76
C GLN A 303 14.70 -28.89 -13.55
N LEU A 304 16.00 -28.66 -13.79
CA LEU A 304 16.94 -28.24 -12.73
C LEU A 304 16.91 -26.73 -12.53
N ASN A 305 16.61 -25.96 -13.57
CA ASN A 305 16.39 -24.52 -13.49
C ASN A 305 14.97 -24.26 -13.98
N TYR A 306 14.18 -23.56 -13.18
CA TYR A 306 12.78 -23.28 -13.46
C TYR A 306 12.49 -21.80 -13.22
N ASP A 307 12.04 -21.15 -14.29
CA ASP A 307 11.58 -19.77 -14.26
C ASP A 307 10.05 -19.82 -14.26
N ILE A 308 9.45 -19.22 -13.23
CA ILE A 308 8.00 -19.22 -13.10
C ILE A 308 7.45 -18.19 -14.09
N THR A 309 6.86 -18.67 -15.17
CA THR A 309 6.23 -17.83 -16.20
C THR A 309 4.77 -18.23 -16.44
N ASP A 310 4.21 -19.07 -15.58
CA ASP A 310 2.81 -19.49 -15.63
C ASP A 310 1.89 -18.38 -15.07
N GLY A 311 0.58 -18.63 -15.04
CA GLY A 311 -0.40 -17.68 -14.54
C GLY A 311 -0.22 -17.29 -13.06
N THR A 312 0.64 -17.99 -12.31
CA THR A 312 0.95 -17.67 -10.91
C THR A 312 2.10 -16.70 -10.75
N ALA A 313 2.85 -16.40 -11.83
CA ALA A 313 4.09 -15.63 -11.77
C ALA A 313 3.98 -14.30 -11.00
N PRO A 314 2.94 -13.46 -11.20
CA PRO A 314 2.80 -12.20 -10.46
C PRO A 314 2.62 -12.38 -8.95
N PHE A 315 1.99 -13.47 -8.52
CA PHE A 315 1.72 -13.71 -7.10
C PHE A 315 3.01 -14.02 -6.30
N TRP A 316 4.07 -14.47 -6.98
CA TRP A 316 5.37 -14.71 -6.34
C TRP A 316 6.11 -13.42 -5.99
N SER A 317 5.79 -12.30 -6.65
CA SER A 317 6.20 -10.97 -6.22
C SER A 317 5.58 -10.62 -4.87
N VAL A 318 4.25 -10.80 -4.74
CA VAL A 318 3.52 -10.58 -3.49
C VAL A 318 4.08 -11.45 -2.36
N PHE A 319 4.29 -12.75 -2.63
CA PHE A 319 4.91 -13.66 -1.67
C PHE A 319 6.29 -13.14 -1.21
N SER A 320 7.14 -12.73 -2.15
CA SER A 320 8.50 -12.28 -1.85
C SER A 320 8.51 -10.96 -1.07
N ALA A 321 7.62 -10.02 -1.40
CA ALA A 321 7.45 -8.75 -0.68
C ALA A 321 7.08 -9.00 0.79
N VAL A 322 6.02 -9.77 1.03
CA VAL A 322 5.53 -10.05 2.39
C VAL A 322 6.53 -10.91 3.18
N MET A 323 7.24 -11.83 2.52
CA MET A 323 8.32 -12.62 3.13
C MET A 323 9.47 -11.73 3.60
N ASP A 324 9.93 -10.82 2.75
CA ASP A 324 11.01 -9.90 3.09
C ASP A 324 10.58 -8.96 4.21
N LEU A 325 9.40 -8.34 4.12
CA LEU A 325 8.83 -7.50 5.17
C LEU A 325 8.68 -8.23 6.50
N THR A 326 8.24 -9.50 6.49
CA THR A 326 8.15 -10.32 7.71
C THR A 326 9.52 -10.51 8.36
N ASN A 327 10.56 -10.78 7.57
CA ASN A 327 11.93 -10.94 8.08
C ASN A 327 12.52 -9.62 8.58
N ILE A 328 12.31 -8.53 7.86
CA ILE A 328 12.78 -7.19 8.24
C ILE A 328 12.09 -6.74 9.52
N ALA A 329 10.77 -6.89 9.63
CA ALA A 329 10.01 -6.47 10.81
C ALA A 329 10.50 -7.18 12.07
N LYS A 330 10.74 -8.50 11.98
CA LYS A 330 11.36 -9.27 13.08
C LYS A 330 12.72 -8.70 13.47
N LYS A 331 13.57 -8.40 12.49
CA LYS A 331 14.95 -7.94 12.72
C LYS A 331 15.05 -6.50 13.21
N HIS A 332 14.25 -5.58 12.68
CA HIS A 332 14.43 -4.14 12.84
C HIS A 332 13.45 -3.50 13.83
N ILE A 333 12.29 -4.11 14.04
CA ILE A 333 11.29 -3.61 14.99
C ILE A 333 10.87 -4.65 16.04
N ASN A 334 11.48 -5.85 16.06
CA ASN A 334 11.13 -6.93 16.98
C ASN A 334 9.63 -7.28 16.96
N PHE A 335 9.08 -7.29 15.75
CA PHE A 335 7.69 -7.68 15.48
C PHE A 335 7.67 -9.02 14.78
N GLU A 336 6.96 -9.98 15.35
CA GLU A 336 6.73 -11.28 14.72
C GLU A 336 5.26 -11.49 14.46
N ARG A 337 4.95 -12.07 13.30
CA ARG A 337 3.59 -12.54 13.04
C ARG A 337 3.29 -13.78 13.87
N GLU A 338 2.17 -13.79 14.59
CA GLU A 338 1.90 -14.78 15.64
C GLU A 338 1.37 -16.12 15.12
N LYS A 339 0.48 -16.16 14.10
CA LYS A 339 0.10 -17.34 13.28
C LYS A 339 -1.07 -17.04 12.33
N ASN A 340 -1.24 -17.87 11.28
CA ASN A 340 -2.41 -17.93 10.39
C ASN A 340 -2.77 -16.63 9.67
N ARG A 341 -1.80 -15.95 9.07
CA ARG A 341 -2.07 -14.67 8.44
C ARG A 341 -2.09 -14.81 6.92
N ILE A 342 -3.23 -14.48 6.32
CA ILE A 342 -3.55 -14.82 4.93
C ILE A 342 -3.32 -13.60 4.05
N ILE A 343 -2.71 -13.82 2.88
CA ILE A 343 -2.57 -12.81 1.84
C ILE A 343 -3.46 -13.22 0.68
N TYR A 344 -4.51 -12.45 0.40
CA TYR A 344 -5.38 -12.68 -0.74
C TYR A 344 -4.89 -11.92 -1.98
N VAL A 345 -4.91 -12.60 -3.12
CA VAL A 345 -4.65 -12.05 -4.45
C VAL A 345 -5.84 -12.37 -5.36
N ASP A 346 -5.97 -11.61 -6.45
CA ASP A 346 -7.05 -11.78 -7.44
C ASP A 346 -8.45 -11.68 -6.82
N ILE A 347 -8.54 -10.86 -5.79
CA ILE A 347 -9.75 -10.56 -5.02
C ILE A 347 -10.82 -9.91 -5.90
N LYS A 348 -12.09 -10.11 -5.56
CA LYS A 348 -13.21 -9.53 -6.34
C LYS A 348 -13.30 -8.01 -6.23
N SER A 349 -12.74 -7.43 -5.17
CA SER A 349 -12.69 -5.98 -4.93
C SER A 349 -11.55 -5.30 -5.67
N SER A 350 -11.74 -4.05 -6.11
CA SER A 350 -10.78 -3.33 -6.96
C SER A 350 -9.61 -2.65 -6.23
N GLY A 351 -9.39 -2.88 -4.93
CA GLY A 351 -8.39 -2.16 -4.13
C GLY A 351 -7.58 -3.06 -3.20
N CYS A 352 -6.41 -2.58 -2.81
CA CYS A 352 -5.61 -3.17 -1.73
C CYS A 352 -6.16 -2.71 -0.37
N PHE A 353 -6.19 -3.61 0.62
CA PHE A 353 -6.57 -3.27 1.99
C PHE A 353 -6.18 -4.38 2.97
N TYR A 354 -5.84 -3.99 4.19
CA TYR A 354 -5.82 -4.86 5.34
C TYR A 354 -7.21 -4.95 5.98
N LEU A 355 -7.66 -6.16 6.29
CA LEU A 355 -8.94 -6.41 6.94
C LEU A 355 -8.72 -6.94 8.38
N PRO A 356 -8.92 -6.12 9.42
CA PRO A 356 -8.69 -6.51 10.81
C PRO A 356 -9.51 -7.72 11.29
N SER A 357 -10.76 -7.83 10.85
CA SER A 357 -11.68 -8.90 11.28
C SER A 357 -11.20 -10.30 10.88
N THR A 358 -10.47 -10.39 9.79
CA THR A 358 -9.95 -11.63 9.21
C THR A 358 -8.42 -11.71 9.29
N GLN A 359 -7.76 -10.64 9.73
CA GLN A 359 -6.29 -10.49 9.75
C GLN A 359 -5.65 -10.79 8.38
N SER A 360 -6.34 -10.42 7.30
CA SER A 360 -5.91 -10.68 5.93
C SER A 360 -5.43 -9.41 5.24
N ILE A 361 -4.41 -9.54 4.41
CA ILE A 361 -4.00 -8.49 3.46
C ILE A 361 -4.55 -8.86 2.09
N ASN A 362 -5.30 -7.97 1.48
CA ASN A 362 -5.90 -8.15 0.17
C ASN A 362 -5.10 -7.31 -0.83
N ILE A 363 -4.57 -7.93 -1.87
CA ILE A 363 -3.77 -7.27 -2.91
C ILE A 363 -4.49 -7.35 -4.25
N ALA A 364 -4.78 -6.18 -4.81
CA ALA A 364 -5.40 -6.06 -6.13
C ALA A 364 -4.41 -6.35 -7.25
N LYS A 365 -4.95 -6.71 -8.42
CA LYS A 365 -4.16 -7.10 -9.61
C LYS A 365 -3.13 -6.07 -10.06
N ALA A 366 -3.47 -4.78 -9.96
CA ALA A 366 -2.58 -3.70 -10.38
C ALA A 366 -1.32 -3.59 -9.51
N ASP A 367 -1.34 -4.12 -8.28
CA ASP A 367 -0.32 -3.87 -7.26
C ASP A 367 0.60 -5.06 -6.98
N TYR A 368 0.53 -6.15 -7.76
CA TYR A 368 1.36 -7.35 -7.52
C TYR A 368 2.87 -7.07 -7.53
N TYR A 369 3.32 -6.12 -8.35
CA TYR A 369 4.73 -5.67 -8.40
C TYR A 369 4.96 -4.35 -7.66
N ASN A 370 3.92 -3.78 -7.06
CA ASN A 370 3.98 -2.52 -6.34
C ASN A 370 4.23 -2.77 -4.84
N TRP A 371 5.50 -2.94 -4.49
CA TRP A 371 5.90 -3.30 -3.13
C TRP A 371 5.62 -2.21 -2.11
N ASP A 372 5.51 -0.94 -2.52
CA ASP A 372 5.15 0.16 -1.64
C ASP A 372 3.73 0.00 -1.09
N VAL A 373 2.77 -0.31 -1.95
CA VAL A 373 1.37 -0.60 -1.56
C VAL A 373 1.30 -1.87 -0.70
N ILE A 374 1.99 -2.93 -1.10
CA ILE A 374 2.05 -4.17 -0.29
C ILE A 374 2.62 -3.87 1.11
N ALA A 375 3.65 -3.02 1.20
CA ALA A 375 4.28 -2.64 2.47
C ALA A 375 3.39 -1.73 3.31
N HIS A 376 2.61 -0.84 2.70
CA HIS A 376 1.59 -0.02 3.35
C HIS A 376 0.53 -0.90 4.04
N GLU A 377 -0.03 -1.88 3.31
CA GLU A 377 -1.01 -2.81 3.89
C GLU A 377 -0.40 -3.72 4.96
N PHE A 378 0.85 -4.13 4.78
CA PHE A 378 1.60 -4.83 5.82
C PHE A 378 1.80 -3.94 7.06
N GLY A 379 1.92 -2.62 6.88
CA GLY A 379 1.93 -1.64 7.96
C GLY A 379 0.65 -1.65 8.79
N HIS A 380 -0.52 -1.70 8.15
CA HIS A 380 -1.80 -1.86 8.85
C HIS A 380 -1.90 -3.20 9.57
N ALA A 381 -1.37 -4.28 8.98
CA ALA A 381 -1.22 -5.53 9.70
C ALA A 381 -0.43 -5.31 10.98
N ILE A 382 0.81 -4.78 10.91
CA ILE A 382 1.62 -4.46 12.10
C ILE A 382 0.82 -3.62 13.11
N ALA A 383 0.08 -2.61 12.67
CA ALA A 383 -0.72 -1.75 13.56
C ALA A 383 -1.70 -2.58 14.40
N HIS A 384 -2.40 -3.51 13.76
CA HIS A 384 -3.41 -4.38 14.38
C HIS A 384 -2.82 -5.40 15.32
N GLU A 385 -1.87 -6.19 14.83
CA GLU A 385 -1.33 -7.35 15.56
C GLU A 385 -0.30 -6.94 16.63
N SER A 386 -0.01 -5.64 16.78
CA SER A 386 0.78 -5.08 17.87
C SER A 386 0.01 -4.13 18.80
N ASP A 387 -1.31 -3.99 18.63
CA ASP A 387 -2.14 -3.04 19.39
C ASP A 387 -1.55 -1.61 19.35
N ALA A 388 -1.01 -1.20 18.20
CA ALA A 388 -0.32 0.09 18.07
C ALA A 388 -1.30 1.25 17.86
N ILE A 389 -2.32 1.02 17.03
CA ILE A 389 -3.32 2.03 16.64
C ILE A 389 -4.70 1.50 17.00
N ARG A 390 -5.51 2.35 17.62
CA ARG A 390 -6.86 1.99 18.07
C ARG A 390 -7.82 1.80 16.91
N MET A 391 -7.82 2.73 15.97
CA MET A 391 -8.71 2.72 14.83
C MET A 391 -7.96 2.29 13.59
N ILE A 392 -8.16 1.03 13.22
CA ILE A 392 -7.64 0.48 11.97
C ILE A 392 -8.83 0.45 11.01
N ALA A 393 -9.30 1.65 10.70
CA ALA A 393 -10.35 1.83 9.71
C ALA A 393 -9.65 2.05 8.37
N GLY A 394 -9.95 1.20 7.39
CA GLY A 394 -9.87 1.59 5.99
C GLY A 394 -11.14 2.34 5.59
N GLY A 395 -11.14 2.95 4.41
CA GLY A 395 -12.31 3.65 3.88
C GLY A 395 -11.91 4.56 2.73
N PRO A 396 -12.88 5.18 2.02
CA PRO A 396 -12.58 6.14 0.96
C PRO A 396 -11.71 7.29 1.49
N HIS A 397 -10.58 7.53 0.86
CA HIS A 397 -9.69 8.65 1.19
C HIS A 397 -8.84 9.02 -0.03
N THR A 398 -8.28 10.22 0.00
CA THR A 398 -7.40 10.78 -1.04
C THR A 398 -5.98 11.06 -0.55
N GLY A 399 -5.72 10.78 0.73
CA GLY A 399 -4.51 11.18 1.45
C GLY A 399 -4.48 12.66 1.88
N GLU A 400 -5.43 13.46 1.40
CA GLU A 400 -5.60 14.89 1.74
C GLU A 400 -6.38 15.07 3.06
N ASN A 401 -6.93 16.28 3.30
CA ASN A 401 -7.73 16.63 4.49
C ASN A 401 -9.02 15.80 4.58
N GLN A 402 -9.00 14.74 5.38
CA GLN A 402 -10.12 13.81 5.56
C GLN A 402 -11.36 14.45 6.18
N TYR A 403 -11.21 15.58 6.87
CA TYR A 403 -12.35 16.31 7.42
C TYR A 403 -13.20 16.96 6.33
N ASP A 404 -12.59 17.31 5.20
CA ASP A 404 -13.26 17.98 4.09
C ASP A 404 -13.68 17.02 2.98
N TYR A 405 -13.38 15.73 3.11
CA TYR A 405 -13.59 14.75 2.05
C TYR A 405 -15.05 14.25 2.02
N PRO A 406 -15.89 14.66 1.05
CA PRO A 406 -17.32 14.42 1.09
C PRO A 406 -17.71 12.97 0.78
N ASP A 407 -16.86 12.21 0.07
CA ASP A 407 -17.16 10.83 -0.33
C ASP A 407 -16.93 9.82 0.81
N ASN A 408 -16.51 10.29 2.00
CA ASN A 408 -16.42 9.49 3.21
C ASN A 408 -17.28 10.10 4.32
N GLU A 409 -18.54 9.67 4.39
CA GLU A 409 -19.53 10.16 5.37
C GLU A 409 -19.10 9.99 6.83
N ILE A 410 -18.19 9.05 7.13
CA ILE A 410 -17.71 8.80 8.51
C ILE A 410 -16.74 9.89 8.94
N THR A 411 -15.87 10.35 8.03
CA THR A 411 -14.85 11.36 8.34
C THR A 411 -15.27 12.77 7.96
N PHE A 412 -16.18 12.95 7.01
CA PHE A 412 -16.63 14.26 6.57
C PHE A 412 -17.21 15.06 7.75
N ASN A 413 -16.62 16.23 8.01
CA ASN A 413 -16.97 17.11 9.12
C ASN A 413 -16.88 16.49 10.53
N ASN A 414 -16.17 15.35 10.69
CA ASN A 414 -16.05 14.62 11.94
C ASN A 414 -14.60 14.55 12.43
N LYS A 415 -14.19 15.51 13.29
CA LYS A 415 -12.77 15.70 13.66
C LYS A 415 -12.11 14.41 14.16
N ARG A 416 -12.74 13.70 15.10
CA ARG A 416 -12.21 12.47 15.68
C ARG A 416 -11.91 11.40 14.63
N TYR A 417 -12.85 11.12 13.72
CA TYR A 417 -12.64 10.09 12.71
C TYR A 417 -11.70 10.54 11.59
N SER A 418 -11.71 11.83 11.20
CA SER A 418 -10.78 12.34 10.20
C SER A 418 -9.31 12.21 10.65
N ILE A 419 -9.00 12.65 11.87
CA ILE A 419 -7.62 12.59 12.39
C ILE A 419 -7.17 11.16 12.65
N ALA A 420 -8.09 10.29 13.06
CA ALA A 420 -7.78 8.88 13.32
C ALA A 420 -7.53 8.13 12.01
N LEU A 421 -8.30 8.38 10.95
CA LEU A 421 -8.08 7.79 9.63
C LEU A 421 -6.75 8.26 9.04
N ALA A 422 -6.53 9.57 8.99
CA ALA A 422 -5.28 10.14 8.47
C ALA A 422 -4.04 9.63 9.23
N PHE A 423 -4.16 9.43 10.54
CA PHE A 423 -3.08 8.87 11.35
C PHE A 423 -2.84 7.39 11.07
N ASN A 424 -3.89 6.59 10.91
CA ASN A 424 -3.78 5.17 10.55
C ASN A 424 -3.11 4.99 9.17
N GLU A 425 -3.61 5.69 8.15
CA GLU A 425 -3.05 5.66 6.79
C GLU A 425 -1.59 6.17 6.78
N GLY A 426 -1.32 7.27 7.49
CA GLY A 426 0.01 7.87 7.55
C GLY A 426 1.02 6.96 8.24
N TYR A 427 0.56 6.20 9.25
CA TYR A 427 1.35 5.16 9.88
C TYR A 427 1.64 4.00 8.93
N GLY A 428 0.65 3.50 8.19
CA GLY A 428 0.79 2.40 7.22
C GLY A 428 1.87 2.72 6.20
N THR A 429 1.78 3.91 5.58
CA THR A 429 2.77 4.44 4.64
C THR A 429 4.16 4.58 5.30
N TRP A 430 4.25 5.22 6.47
CA TRP A 430 5.54 5.42 7.15
C TRP A 430 6.24 4.11 7.49
N ILE A 431 5.58 3.20 8.20
CA ILE A 431 6.22 1.96 8.67
C ILE A 431 6.55 1.04 7.50
N GLY A 432 5.67 0.94 6.51
CA GLY A 432 5.86 0.12 5.32
C GLY A 432 7.12 0.52 4.54
N ILE A 433 7.21 1.80 4.14
CA ILE A 433 8.35 2.28 3.35
C ILE A 433 9.65 2.26 4.19
N ARG A 434 9.58 2.56 5.49
CA ARG A 434 10.76 2.46 6.37
C ARG A 434 11.28 1.03 6.51
N LEU A 435 10.41 0.02 6.46
CA LEU A 435 10.86 -1.38 6.42
C LEU A 435 11.53 -1.69 5.07
N LEU A 436 10.96 -1.25 3.95
CA LEU A 436 11.56 -1.48 2.62
C LEU A 436 12.96 -0.88 2.46
N LYS A 437 13.33 0.17 3.21
CA LYS A 437 14.73 0.66 3.28
C LYS A 437 15.75 -0.41 3.64
N HIS A 438 15.32 -1.45 4.35
CA HIS A 438 16.15 -2.55 4.80
C HIS A 438 15.99 -3.81 3.94
N SER A 439 15.24 -3.71 2.83
CA SER A 439 14.96 -4.82 1.93
C SER A 439 16.20 -5.41 1.28
N ALA A 440 16.25 -6.74 1.19
CA ALA A 440 17.25 -7.44 0.39
C ALA A 440 17.07 -7.24 -1.13
N TYR A 441 15.93 -6.67 -1.52
CA TYR A 441 15.52 -6.37 -2.89
C TYR A 441 15.69 -4.89 -3.25
N ALA A 442 16.24 -4.08 -2.35
CA ALA A 442 16.58 -2.69 -2.63
C ALA A 442 17.47 -2.59 -3.88
N ASN A 443 17.09 -1.73 -4.82
CA ASN A 443 17.71 -1.57 -6.15
C ASN A 443 17.62 -2.79 -7.10
N LYS A 444 16.87 -3.84 -6.75
CA LYS A 444 16.59 -5.00 -7.62
C LYS A 444 15.16 -5.00 -8.15
N MET A 445 14.25 -4.36 -7.41
CA MET A 445 12.87 -4.11 -7.78
C MET A 445 12.67 -2.60 -7.96
N PRO A 446 11.80 -2.15 -8.89
CA PRO A 446 11.42 -0.75 -9.00
C PRO A 446 10.90 -0.20 -7.65
N ASN A 447 11.33 1.02 -7.30
CA ASN A 447 10.94 1.79 -6.10
C ASN A 447 11.30 1.15 -4.73
N VAL A 448 11.61 -0.14 -4.67
CA VAL A 448 11.95 -0.81 -3.41
C VAL A 448 13.23 -0.22 -2.79
N GLY A 449 13.08 0.24 -1.55
CA GLY A 449 14.17 0.75 -0.74
C GLY A 449 14.59 2.19 -1.07
N ASP A 450 13.81 2.92 -1.86
CA ASP A 450 13.99 4.36 -2.06
C ASP A 450 13.37 5.16 -0.90
N ASP A 451 13.13 6.46 -1.08
CA ASP A 451 12.55 7.34 -0.04
C ASP A 451 11.16 7.85 -0.43
N TYR A 452 10.49 7.17 -1.37
CA TYR A 452 9.20 7.55 -1.93
C TYR A 452 8.11 6.54 -1.52
N TYR A 453 6.87 7.01 -1.50
CA TYR A 453 5.70 6.15 -1.62
C TYR A 453 5.14 6.30 -3.03
N THR A 454 5.19 5.22 -3.81
CA THR A 454 4.74 5.21 -5.21
C THR A 454 3.55 4.27 -5.37
N THR A 455 2.47 4.77 -5.97
CA THR A 455 1.39 3.93 -6.49
C THR A 455 1.48 3.85 -8.00
N ILE A 456 1.16 2.69 -8.56
CA ILE A 456 1.13 2.45 -10.00
C ILE A 456 -0.33 2.19 -10.40
N ARG A 457 -0.81 2.86 -11.44
CA ARG A 457 -2.15 2.64 -11.99
C ARG A 457 -2.17 1.33 -12.80
N SER A 458 -3.37 0.84 -13.06
CA SER A 458 -3.60 -0.35 -13.89
C SER A 458 -3.01 -0.27 -15.31
N ASP A 459 -2.77 0.94 -15.83
CA ASP A 459 -2.12 1.20 -17.13
C ASP A 459 -0.58 1.23 -17.05
N GLY A 460 0.00 0.92 -15.89
CA GLY A 460 1.44 0.95 -15.64
C GLY A 460 2.01 2.35 -15.42
N SER A 461 1.19 3.41 -15.48
CA SER A 461 1.64 4.76 -15.18
C SER A 461 1.74 5.02 -13.67
N ILE A 462 2.63 5.93 -13.28
CA ILE A 462 2.70 6.37 -11.88
C ILE A 462 1.38 7.06 -11.51
N GLY A 463 0.68 6.44 -10.57
CA GLY A 463 -0.53 6.93 -9.92
C GLY A 463 -0.25 8.16 -9.09
N PHE A 464 0.53 7.91 -8.06
CA PHE A 464 0.97 8.85 -7.05
C PHE A 464 2.45 8.56 -6.77
N ASN A 465 3.26 9.60 -6.53
CA ASN A 465 4.67 9.43 -6.20
C ASN A 465 5.07 10.53 -5.22
N PHE A 466 5.40 10.11 -4.00
CA PHE A 466 5.45 10.99 -2.85
C PHE A 466 6.78 10.89 -2.12
N ASP A 467 7.56 11.97 -2.13
CA ASP A 467 8.86 12.03 -1.46
C ASP A 467 8.68 12.19 0.06
N LEU A 468 9.06 11.20 0.85
CA LEU A 468 8.93 11.26 2.31
C LEU A 468 9.98 12.19 2.96
N LYS A 469 11.03 12.61 2.23
CA LYS A 469 12.07 13.52 2.72
C LYS A 469 11.83 14.99 2.35
N ASN A 470 11.21 15.26 1.21
CA ASN A 470 11.24 16.61 0.65
C ASN A 470 10.20 17.53 1.28
N HIS A 471 10.65 18.38 2.20
CA HIS A 471 9.78 19.36 2.84
C HIS A 471 9.25 20.43 1.87
N SER A 472 9.91 20.71 0.75
CA SER A 472 9.69 21.90 -0.09
C SER A 472 8.56 21.83 -1.11
N THR A 473 7.98 20.66 -1.35
CA THR A 473 7.14 20.44 -2.54
C THR A 473 5.72 19.91 -2.32
N LEU A 474 5.33 19.48 -1.13
CA LEU A 474 4.31 18.43 -1.07
C LEU A 474 2.87 18.96 -0.96
N TYR A 475 2.28 19.21 -2.13
CA TYR A 475 0.84 19.26 -2.45
C TYR A 475 -0.06 20.29 -1.75
N GLY A 476 0.47 21.04 -0.78
CA GLY A 476 -0.32 22.05 -0.05
C GLY A 476 -1.23 21.47 1.02
N PHE A 477 -0.91 20.27 1.55
CA PHE A 477 -1.64 19.63 2.64
C PHE A 477 -0.87 19.72 3.97
N TYR A 478 -1.56 20.13 5.04
CA TYR A 478 -1.03 20.38 6.37
C TYR A 478 -2.10 20.09 7.42
N GLY A 479 -1.66 19.66 8.60
CA GLY A 479 -2.56 19.44 9.74
C GLY A 479 -2.74 17.97 10.10
N GLU A 480 -3.60 17.73 11.09
CA GLU A 480 -3.79 16.44 11.77
C GLU A 480 -4.63 15.43 10.98
N ASP A 481 -5.37 15.89 9.96
CA ASP A 481 -6.31 15.08 9.19
C ASP A 481 -5.82 14.77 7.78
N ALA A 482 -4.52 14.96 7.50
CA ALA A 482 -3.91 14.67 6.21
C ALA A 482 -2.85 13.56 6.32
N GLU A 483 -3.08 12.43 5.65
CA GLU A 483 -2.13 11.31 5.56
C GLU A 483 -0.79 11.77 4.99
N LEU A 484 -0.85 12.54 3.90
CA LEU A 484 0.30 13.10 3.19
C LEU A 484 1.07 14.16 3.99
N CYS A 485 0.60 14.47 5.19
CA CYS A 485 1.31 15.27 6.19
C CYS A 485 1.91 14.38 7.29
N ILE A 486 1.15 13.39 7.75
CA ILE A 486 1.55 12.49 8.85
C ILE A 486 2.68 11.55 8.46
N ALA A 487 2.63 10.93 7.27
CA ALA A 487 3.66 9.97 6.86
C ALA A 487 5.07 10.61 6.79
N PRO A 488 5.28 11.80 6.17
CA PRO A 488 6.57 12.49 6.22
C PRO A 488 6.95 12.99 7.60
N LEU A 489 6.00 13.43 8.43
CA LEU A 489 6.30 13.83 9.81
C LEU A 489 6.92 12.66 10.59
N LEU A 490 6.30 11.48 10.55
CA LEU A 490 6.83 10.27 11.16
C LEU A 490 8.16 9.86 10.52
N TRP A 491 8.30 10.02 9.20
CA TRP A 491 9.56 9.81 8.50
C TRP A 491 10.67 10.67 9.09
N GLN A 492 10.48 11.98 9.21
CA GLN A 492 11.48 12.92 9.72
C GLN A 492 11.91 12.62 11.16
N LEU A 493 11.00 12.14 12.01
CA LEU A 493 11.34 11.76 13.38
C LEU A 493 12.20 10.48 13.44
N SER A 494 12.12 9.65 12.40
CA SER A 494 12.85 8.39 12.25
C SER A 494 14.06 8.47 11.31
N ASP A 495 14.20 9.56 10.54
CA ASP A 495 15.28 9.75 9.58
C ASP A 495 16.47 10.45 10.26
N GLN A 496 17.63 9.80 10.21
CA GLN A 496 18.86 10.38 10.77
C GLN A 496 19.51 11.40 9.82
N LYS A 497 19.00 11.50 8.58
CA LYS A 497 19.46 12.48 7.61
C LYS A 497 18.86 13.85 7.90
N LYS A 498 19.76 14.84 8.01
CA LYS A 498 19.51 16.19 8.51
C LYS A 498 18.84 17.11 7.48
N ASN A 499 17.60 16.82 7.06
CA ASN A 499 16.88 17.67 6.10
C ASN A 499 16.45 18.99 6.77
N PRO A 500 16.83 20.17 6.28
CA PRO A 500 16.49 21.44 6.92
C PRO A 500 14.97 21.67 6.99
N TYR A 501 14.50 22.21 8.12
CA TYR A 501 13.14 22.74 8.25
C TYR A 501 13.06 24.08 7.53
N ILE A 502 12.13 24.23 6.60
CA ILE A 502 12.08 25.36 5.67
C ILE A 502 10.90 26.30 5.93
N ARG A 503 9.84 25.85 6.60
CA ARG A 503 8.63 26.64 6.92
C ARG A 503 8.54 27.01 8.39
N ALA A 504 8.92 26.12 9.30
CA ALA A 504 8.99 26.38 10.74
C ALA A 504 10.24 27.21 11.07
N LEU A 505 10.20 28.47 10.65
CA LEU A 505 11.34 29.39 10.66
C LEU A 505 11.53 30.02 12.04
N CYS A 506 12.71 29.83 12.65
CA CYS A 506 13.04 30.40 13.95
C CYS A 506 14.53 30.79 14.07
N SER A 507 14.86 31.61 15.07
CA SER A 507 16.21 32.13 15.33
C SER A 507 17.16 31.07 15.88
N ARG A 508 16.60 30.06 16.56
CA ARG A 508 17.35 28.96 17.16
C ARG A 508 17.39 27.79 16.20
N LYS A 509 18.58 27.22 16.06
CA LYS A 509 18.75 25.98 15.32
C LYS A 509 18.12 24.83 16.11
N ALA A 510 17.17 24.13 15.50
CA ALA A 510 16.68 22.85 16.00
C ALA A 510 17.69 21.75 15.67
N ASP A 511 18.00 20.90 16.65
CA ASP A 511 18.69 19.65 16.34
C ASP A 511 17.70 18.65 15.80
N TYR A 512 18.16 17.85 14.83
CA TYR A 512 17.39 16.75 14.28
C TYR A 512 17.16 15.69 15.35
N ILE A 513 15.90 15.34 15.52
CA ILE A 513 15.51 14.18 16.32
C ILE A 513 15.92 12.94 15.52
N SER A 514 16.49 11.98 16.22
CA SER A 514 16.96 10.75 15.57
C SER A 514 16.56 9.56 16.42
N TYR A 515 15.36 9.07 16.17
CA TYR A 515 14.96 7.76 16.64
C TYR A 515 15.30 6.72 15.57
N SER A 516 15.66 5.51 16.00
CA SER A 516 15.57 4.37 15.10
C SER A 516 14.10 4.02 14.86
N LEU A 517 13.80 3.37 13.72
CA LEU A 517 12.46 2.84 13.45
C LEU A 517 11.97 1.95 14.60
N GLY A 518 12.86 1.07 15.09
CA GLY A 518 12.58 0.17 16.19
C GLY A 518 12.31 0.89 17.52
N ASP A 519 12.97 2.02 17.79
CA ASP A 519 12.71 2.81 19.01
C ASP A 519 11.32 3.44 18.97
N ILE A 520 10.94 4.11 17.85
CA ILE A 520 9.60 4.69 17.73
C ILE A 520 8.54 3.58 17.86
N PHE A 521 8.68 2.49 17.10
CA PHE A 521 7.71 1.41 17.15
C PHE A 521 7.59 0.80 18.56
N ASN A 522 8.69 0.36 19.17
CA ASN A 522 8.64 -0.39 20.42
C ASN A 522 8.33 0.46 21.65
N LYS A 523 8.72 1.74 21.68
CA LYS A 523 8.52 2.61 22.86
C LYS A 523 7.22 3.39 22.80
N ILE A 524 6.81 3.81 21.60
CA ILE A 524 5.74 4.79 21.40
C ILE A 524 4.46 4.13 20.87
N PHE A 525 4.57 3.17 19.94
CA PHE A 525 3.39 2.56 19.31
C PHE A 525 2.95 1.27 19.98
N LYS A 526 3.84 0.28 20.08
CA LYS A 526 3.51 -1.10 20.48
C LYS A 526 2.71 -1.16 21.78
N GLY A 527 1.49 -1.70 21.71
CA GLY A 527 0.58 -1.88 22.84
C GLY A 527 -0.05 -0.60 23.39
N ARG A 528 0.05 0.54 22.71
CA ARG A 528 -0.46 1.83 23.19
C ARG A 528 -1.84 2.21 22.66
N GLN A 529 -2.29 1.59 21.57
CA GLN A 529 -3.58 1.88 20.93
C GLN A 529 -3.79 3.38 20.70
N LEU A 530 -2.83 4.02 20.06
CA LEU A 530 -2.90 5.46 19.76
C LEU A 530 -4.06 5.74 18.79
N GLU A 531 -4.81 6.82 19.03
CA GLU A 531 -5.98 7.15 18.21
C GLU A 531 -5.70 8.30 17.23
N SER A 532 -4.66 9.09 17.49
CA SER A 532 -4.33 10.27 16.68
C SER A 532 -2.85 10.65 16.76
N ILE A 533 -2.43 11.55 15.86
CA ILE A 533 -1.10 12.17 15.92
C ILE A 533 -0.84 12.94 17.23
N SER A 534 -1.91 13.38 17.91
CA SER A 534 -1.82 14.02 19.22
C SER A 534 -1.39 13.03 20.31
N ASP A 535 -1.89 11.80 20.28
CA ASP A 535 -1.52 10.78 21.27
C ASP A 535 -0.07 10.36 21.07
N PHE A 536 0.33 10.18 19.80
CA PHE A 536 1.71 9.97 19.42
C PHE A 536 2.63 11.10 19.92
N TYR A 537 2.24 12.37 19.73
CA TYR A 537 3.00 13.52 20.21
C TYR A 537 3.23 13.46 21.73
N LYS A 538 2.20 13.12 22.51
CA LYS A 538 2.30 13.02 23.98
C LYS A 538 3.27 11.92 24.40
N GLU A 539 3.17 10.73 23.80
CA GLU A 539 4.05 9.61 24.13
C GLU A 539 5.51 9.89 23.72
N ILE A 540 5.76 10.42 22.51
CA ILE A 540 7.13 10.79 22.09
C ILE A 540 7.67 11.97 22.90
N PHE A 541 6.81 12.90 23.35
CA PHE A 541 7.23 13.98 24.24
C PHE A 541 7.74 13.43 25.57
N ILE A 542 7.01 12.49 26.18
CA ILE A 542 7.41 11.87 27.43
C ILE A 542 8.74 11.12 27.26
N ASP A 543 8.89 10.31 26.20
CA ASP A 543 10.10 9.53 25.96
C ASP A 543 11.31 10.41 25.60
N TYR A 544 11.14 11.36 24.67
CA TYR A 544 12.23 12.20 24.17
C TYR A 544 12.62 13.31 25.15
N VAL A 545 11.63 14.04 25.68
CA VAL A 545 11.87 15.20 26.56
C VAL A 545 12.17 14.72 27.97
N GLY A 546 11.49 13.67 28.45
CA GLY A 546 11.68 13.08 29.77
C GLY A 546 10.79 13.71 30.86
N VAL A 547 9.74 14.42 30.48
CA VAL A 547 8.75 15.06 31.38
C VAL A 547 7.35 14.98 30.77
N GLN A 548 6.31 15.16 31.59
CA GLN A 548 4.92 15.22 31.11
C GLN A 548 4.66 16.50 30.29
N PRO A 549 3.79 16.48 29.26
CA PRO A 549 3.48 17.67 28.46
C PRO A 549 2.94 18.87 29.26
N ASP A 550 2.34 18.65 30.43
CA ASP A 550 1.78 19.70 31.28
C ASP A 550 2.75 20.23 32.37
N PHE A 551 4.01 19.78 32.38
CA PHE A 551 4.96 20.07 33.47
C PHE A 551 5.15 21.57 33.74
N LEU A 552 5.11 22.42 32.71
CA LEU A 552 5.27 23.87 32.87
C LEU A 552 4.04 24.52 33.50
N ARG A 553 2.84 23.96 33.26
CA ARG A 553 1.60 24.46 33.86
C ARG A 553 1.68 24.34 35.39
N THR A 554 2.25 23.26 35.90
CA THR A 554 2.38 22.97 37.33
C THR A 554 3.67 23.49 37.99
N THR A 555 4.70 23.87 37.21
CA THR A 555 5.98 24.36 37.73
C THR A 555 5.83 25.73 38.41
N GLN A 556 6.42 25.96 39.59
CA GLN A 556 6.33 27.27 40.26
C GLN A 556 7.11 28.37 39.53
N ASP A 557 6.58 29.59 39.56
CA ASP A 557 7.30 30.77 39.07
C ASP A 557 8.59 30.98 39.89
N GLY A 558 9.64 31.47 39.26
CA GLY A 558 11.01 31.52 39.79
C GLY A 558 11.78 30.19 39.69
N THR A 559 11.17 29.13 39.15
CA THR A 559 11.88 27.85 38.97
C THR A 559 12.80 27.91 37.76
N LYS A 560 14.08 27.61 37.98
CA LYS A 560 15.05 27.42 36.90
C LYS A 560 14.82 26.11 36.16
N ILE A 561 14.43 26.17 34.89
CA ILE A 561 14.23 24.98 34.07
C ILE A 561 15.56 24.49 33.51
N ASN A 562 15.74 23.16 33.50
CA ASN A 562 16.92 22.56 32.88
C ASN A 562 16.98 22.93 31.39
N LYS A 563 18.07 23.59 30.97
CA LYS A 563 18.31 23.98 29.57
C LYS A 563 18.16 22.83 28.58
N LYS A 564 18.54 21.60 28.96
CA LYS A 564 18.40 20.41 28.09
C LYS A 564 16.93 20.06 27.86
N ILE A 565 16.07 20.20 28.87
CA ILE A 565 14.62 19.95 28.73
C ILE A 565 14.04 20.94 27.71
N LEU A 566 14.26 22.24 27.92
CA LEU A 566 13.76 23.27 27.00
C LEU A 566 14.33 23.14 25.57
N GLN A 567 15.59 22.73 25.42
CA GLN A 567 16.16 22.46 24.10
C GLN A 567 15.48 21.25 23.43
N LYS A 568 15.18 20.19 24.18
CA LYS A 568 14.44 19.03 23.66
C LYS A 568 13.01 19.40 23.26
N VAL A 569 12.31 20.20 24.06
CA VAL A 569 10.97 20.73 23.69
C VAL A 569 11.05 21.52 22.39
N HIS A 570 12.01 22.43 22.26
CA HIS A 570 12.26 23.17 21.02
C HIS A 570 12.55 22.23 19.83
N ASN A 571 13.46 21.27 19.99
CA ASN A 571 13.81 20.34 18.92
C ASN A 571 12.60 19.49 18.46
N LEU A 572 11.70 19.11 19.37
CA LEU A 572 10.49 18.34 19.07
C LEU A 572 9.37 19.18 18.47
N SER A 573 9.22 20.45 18.87
CA SER A 573 8.20 21.34 18.33
C SER A 573 8.34 21.63 16.83
N VAL A 574 9.58 21.79 16.36
CA VAL A 574 9.86 22.28 15.01
C VAL A 574 9.36 21.34 13.91
N PRO A 575 9.59 20.01 13.94
CA PRO A 575 9.02 19.13 12.93
C PRO A 575 7.48 19.13 12.95
N PHE A 576 6.83 19.12 14.12
CA PHE A 576 5.36 19.18 14.17
C PHE A 576 4.79 20.48 13.60
N ALA A 577 5.50 21.60 13.80
CA ALA A 577 5.13 22.89 13.19
C ALA A 577 5.39 22.92 11.67
N GLU A 578 6.46 22.29 11.17
CA GLU A 578 6.80 22.21 9.74
C GLU A 578 5.70 21.55 8.90
N PHE A 579 4.93 20.68 9.54
CA PHE A 579 3.81 19.92 8.98
C PHE A 579 2.42 20.45 9.39
N GLY A 580 2.35 21.56 10.15
CA GLY A 580 1.08 22.20 10.50
C GLY A 580 0.26 21.51 11.60
N VAL A 581 0.82 20.48 12.24
CA VAL A 581 0.23 19.87 13.45
C VAL A 581 0.41 20.82 14.64
N GLY A 582 1.59 21.42 14.78
CA GLY A 582 1.91 22.41 15.81
C GLY A 582 1.94 23.85 15.31
N ILE A 583 2.14 24.78 16.25
CA ILE A 583 2.42 26.20 15.99
C ILE A 583 3.92 26.50 16.03
N TYR A 584 4.33 27.57 15.37
CA TYR A 584 5.63 28.19 15.57
C TYR A 584 5.52 29.71 15.70
N ILE A 585 6.57 30.32 16.23
CA ILE A 585 6.74 31.75 16.36
C ILE A 585 7.95 32.13 15.50
N ASP A 586 7.72 32.98 14.49
CA ASP A 586 8.81 33.52 13.66
C ASP A 586 9.58 34.62 14.41
N ASP A 587 10.69 34.19 15.02
CA ASP A 587 11.63 35.05 15.72
C ASP A 587 12.97 35.22 14.98
N LYS A 588 13.05 34.87 13.68
CA LYS A 588 14.30 34.95 12.89
C LYS A 588 14.97 36.32 12.96
N VAL A 589 14.16 37.36 12.94
CA VAL A 589 14.61 38.72 13.21
C VAL A 589 14.25 39.02 14.66
N LEU A 590 15.26 39.35 15.46
CA LEU A 590 15.07 39.74 16.84
C LEU A 590 14.24 41.04 16.87
N LYS A 591 12.97 40.92 17.26
CA LYS A 591 12.01 42.02 17.34
C LYS A 591 11.76 42.38 18.80
N ASP A 592 11.33 43.62 19.05
CA ASP A 592 10.68 43.98 20.32
C ASP A 592 9.34 43.24 20.41
N TYR A 593 8.94 42.85 21.62
CA TYR A 593 7.76 42.03 21.90
C TYR A 593 6.43 42.81 21.84
N THR A 594 6.39 43.97 21.18
CA THR A 594 5.18 44.82 21.04
C THR A 594 4.04 44.12 20.33
N GLN A 595 4.34 43.03 19.59
CA GLN A 595 3.37 42.11 19.02
C GLN A 595 4.00 40.71 18.97
N LEU A 596 3.28 39.70 19.47
CA LEU A 596 3.66 38.30 19.33
C LEU A 596 2.72 37.62 18.32
N ASN A 597 3.30 37.13 17.23
CA ASN A 597 2.58 36.39 16.20
C ASN A 597 2.95 34.91 16.26
N MET A 598 1.94 34.06 16.35
CA MET A 598 2.05 32.62 16.19
C MET A 598 1.50 32.22 14.84
N TYR A 599 2.10 31.19 14.25
CA TYR A 599 1.78 30.69 12.93
C TYR A 599 1.51 29.19 12.99
N GLN A 600 0.44 28.75 12.36
CA GLN A 600 0.17 27.33 12.10
C GLN A 600 -0.02 27.14 10.60
N LEU A 601 0.67 26.18 10.01
CA LEU A 601 0.38 25.76 8.64
C LEU A 601 -0.96 25.02 8.62
N LYS A 602 -1.83 25.35 7.68
CA LYS A 602 -3.15 24.74 7.56
C LYS A 602 -3.53 24.55 6.10
N SER A 603 -4.05 23.36 5.80
CA SER A 603 -4.91 23.12 4.67
C SER A 603 -6.29 22.67 5.18
N GLY A 604 -7.32 22.84 4.36
CA GLY A 604 -8.66 22.42 4.71
C GLY A 604 -9.35 23.24 5.83
N SER A 605 -10.46 22.71 6.32
CA SER A 605 -11.35 23.37 7.28
C SER A 605 -11.32 22.80 8.70
N LEU A 606 -10.58 21.70 8.95
CA LEU A 606 -10.43 21.07 10.27
C LEU A 606 -10.17 22.13 11.37
N PRO A 607 -10.91 22.09 12.50
CA PRO A 607 -10.65 22.98 13.64
C PRO A 607 -9.22 22.93 14.15
N THR A 608 -8.57 24.10 14.17
CA THR A 608 -7.17 24.28 14.58
C THR A 608 -7.02 24.70 16.04
N ILE A 609 -5.79 25.02 16.44
CA ILE A 609 -5.47 25.53 17.77
C ILE A 609 -6.27 26.82 18.03
N ASP A 610 -7.02 26.82 19.12
CA ASP A 610 -7.95 27.87 19.54
C ASP A 610 -7.76 28.25 21.03
N GLN A 611 -6.94 27.50 21.76
CA GLN A 611 -6.54 27.80 23.14
C GLN A 611 -5.03 27.65 23.30
N VAL A 612 -4.38 28.57 23.99
CA VAL A 612 -2.94 28.49 24.26
C VAL A 612 -2.58 28.80 25.71
N ASP A 613 -1.55 28.11 26.21
CA ASP A 613 -0.81 28.48 27.41
C ASP A 613 0.53 29.09 27.02
N MET A 614 0.92 30.19 27.67
CA MET A 614 2.17 30.89 27.44
C MET A 614 3.08 30.82 28.66
N TYR A 615 4.35 30.52 28.40
CA TYR A 615 5.40 30.41 29.41
C TYR A 615 6.55 31.36 29.08
N ILE A 616 6.93 32.17 30.07
CA ILE A 616 7.84 33.29 29.89
C ILE A 616 9.11 33.03 30.71
N PHE A 617 10.28 33.10 30.07
CA PHE A 617 11.56 32.84 30.73
C PHE A 617 12.55 34.00 30.58
N ASN A 618 13.40 34.18 31.59
CA ASN A 618 14.54 35.11 31.54
C ASN A 618 15.75 34.49 30.80
N ASP A 619 16.86 35.23 30.73
CA ASP A 619 18.10 34.80 30.08
C ASP A 619 18.81 33.63 30.80
N GLN A 620 18.49 33.38 32.07
CA GLN A 620 18.93 32.20 32.82
C GLN A 620 17.99 30.99 32.70
N LEU A 621 16.92 31.10 31.88
CA LEU A 621 15.88 30.08 31.69
C LEU A 621 15.08 29.75 32.96
N GLU A 622 14.90 30.75 33.81
CA GLU A 622 13.96 30.74 34.93
C GLU A 622 12.56 31.11 34.45
N LEU A 623 11.55 30.36 34.87
CA LEU A 623 10.15 30.63 34.54
C LEU A 623 9.68 31.86 35.33
N MET A 624 9.52 33.00 34.65
CA MET A 624 9.19 34.28 35.29
C MET A 624 7.69 34.49 35.45
N GLY A 625 6.89 33.83 34.64
CA GLY A 625 5.44 33.92 34.70
C GLY A 625 4.76 33.08 33.62
N LYS A 626 3.45 32.99 33.74
CA LYS A 626 2.58 32.22 32.84
C LYS A 626 1.32 33.01 32.55
N VAL A 627 0.80 32.82 31.34
CA VAL A 627 -0.54 33.27 30.95
C VAL A 627 -1.26 32.05 30.41
N LEU A 628 -2.27 31.57 31.15
CA LEU A 628 -2.92 30.30 30.87
C LEU A 628 -4.29 30.52 30.22
N ASP A 629 -4.73 29.52 29.46
CA ASP A 629 -6.08 29.44 28.89
C ASP A 629 -6.45 30.66 28.04
N ILE A 630 -5.48 31.16 27.25
CA ILE A 630 -5.72 32.25 26.31
C ILE A 630 -6.56 31.70 25.15
N GLU A 631 -7.81 32.13 25.08
CA GLU A 631 -8.66 31.90 23.92
C GLU A 631 -8.18 32.75 22.74
N LEU A 632 -7.88 32.09 21.63
CA LEU A 632 -7.49 32.74 20.40
C LEU A 632 -8.76 33.14 19.64
N ASP A 633 -8.85 34.41 19.26
CA ASP A 633 -10.02 34.92 18.56
C ASP A 633 -10.17 34.26 17.17
N SER A 634 -11.40 33.85 16.85
CA SER A 634 -11.83 33.24 15.58
C SER A 634 -11.60 34.12 14.35
N SER A 635 -11.22 35.39 14.54
CA SER A 635 -10.85 36.35 13.49
C SER A 635 -9.52 36.05 12.80
N SER A 636 -8.89 34.90 13.09
CA SER A 636 -7.67 34.42 12.46
C SER A 636 -7.79 34.42 10.93
N LYS A 637 -7.16 35.40 10.29
CA LYS A 637 -7.18 35.53 8.83
C LYS A 637 -6.20 34.52 8.25
N LEU A 638 -6.69 33.62 7.40
CA LEU A 638 -5.85 33.01 6.37
C LEU A 638 -5.10 34.14 5.67
N ILE A 639 -3.77 34.14 5.75
CA ILE A 639 -2.99 35.13 5.00
C ILE A 639 -3.26 34.85 3.52
N LYS A 640 -3.90 35.80 2.84
CA LYS A 640 -4.25 35.69 1.43
C LYS A 640 -2.98 35.36 0.61
N GLY A 641 -2.91 34.16 0.05
CA GLY A 641 -1.76 33.66 -0.71
C GLY A 641 -0.75 32.79 0.07
N SER A 642 -1.02 32.40 1.32
CA SER A 642 -0.22 31.39 2.04
C SER A 642 -1.08 30.46 2.90
N THR A 643 -0.62 29.23 3.11
CA THR A 643 -1.25 28.18 3.93
C THR A 643 -0.99 28.38 5.42
N ASN A 644 -1.05 29.62 5.93
CA ASN A 644 -0.76 29.95 7.33
C ASN A 644 -1.94 30.67 8.00
N VAL A 645 -2.28 30.22 9.20
CA VAL A 645 -3.13 30.92 10.15
C VAL A 645 -2.24 31.72 11.10
N THR A 646 -2.52 33.01 11.27
CA THR A 646 -1.78 33.87 12.21
C THR A 646 -2.64 34.21 13.42
N TYR A 647 -2.05 34.07 14.60
CA TYR A 647 -2.65 34.46 15.86
C TYR A 647 -1.81 35.57 16.48
N SER A 648 -2.43 36.70 16.80
CA SER A 648 -1.79 37.82 17.49
C SER A 648 -2.32 37.89 18.91
N LEU A 649 -1.43 37.97 19.90
CA LEU A 649 -1.84 38.19 21.27
C LEU A 649 -2.49 39.57 21.47
N GLN A 650 -3.40 39.67 22.43
CA GLN A 650 -4.04 40.93 22.77
C GLN A 650 -3.12 41.79 23.65
N LYS A 651 -3.36 43.11 23.68
CA LYS A 651 -2.60 44.05 24.53
C LYS A 651 -2.55 43.65 26.00
N LYS A 652 -3.64 43.07 26.51
CA LYS A 652 -3.72 42.59 27.92
C LYS A 652 -2.72 41.46 28.21
N ASP A 653 -2.47 40.60 27.23
CA ASP A 653 -1.56 39.45 27.37
C ASP A 653 -0.11 39.95 27.33
N ILE A 654 0.17 40.94 26.47
CA ILE A 654 1.48 41.63 26.40
C ILE A 654 1.80 42.33 27.72
N ALA A 655 0.82 43.00 28.35
CA ALA A 655 1.01 43.65 29.65
C ALA A 655 1.39 42.66 30.77
N GLN A 656 0.93 41.41 30.70
CA GLN A 656 1.32 40.37 31.66
C GLN A 656 2.78 39.92 31.46
N ILE A 657 3.26 39.88 30.21
CA ILE A 657 4.69 39.67 29.90
C ILE A 657 5.53 40.78 30.54
N GLU A 658 5.13 42.05 30.39
CA GLU A 658 5.81 43.19 31.00
C GLU A 658 5.85 43.11 32.52
N ALA A 659 4.72 42.75 33.15
CA ALA A 659 4.60 42.62 34.59
C ALA A 659 5.54 41.54 35.18
N ALA A 660 5.73 40.41 34.48
CA ALA A 660 6.63 39.34 34.92
C ALA A 660 8.10 39.78 35.05
N PHE A 661 8.50 40.85 34.37
CA PHE A 661 9.86 41.39 34.39
C PHE A 661 10.03 42.67 35.22
N ALA A 662 8.95 43.23 35.78
CA ALA A 662 8.99 44.42 36.62
C ALA A 662 10.00 44.37 37.79
N PRO A 663 10.28 43.22 38.43
CA PRO A 663 11.25 43.13 39.54
C PRO A 663 12.73 43.22 39.13
N ASN A 664 13.11 42.83 37.90
CA ASN A 664 14.50 42.68 37.45
C ASN A 664 14.87 43.72 36.37
N ARG A 665 14.87 45.00 36.77
CA ARG A 665 15.06 46.17 35.89
C ARG A 665 16.47 46.26 35.28
N LYS A 666 16.69 45.65 34.13
CA LYS A 666 17.84 45.93 33.24
C LYS A 666 17.36 46.72 32.01
N LYS A 667 18.23 47.60 31.49
CA LYS A 667 17.95 48.46 30.30
C LYS A 667 17.59 47.65 29.05
N GLU A 668 18.24 46.50 28.88
CA GLU A 668 17.95 45.53 27.83
C GLU A 668 18.13 44.12 28.41
N GLN A 669 17.18 43.22 28.12
CA GLN A 669 17.28 41.80 28.48
C GLN A 669 16.72 40.90 27.38
N ILE A 670 17.16 39.64 27.37
CA ILE A 670 16.63 38.62 26.48
C ILE A 670 15.50 37.91 27.21
N VAL A 671 14.37 37.76 26.51
CA VAL A 671 13.21 37.02 26.97
C VAL A 671 13.01 35.82 26.05
N TYR A 672 12.69 34.68 26.64
CA TYR A 672 12.25 33.52 25.89
C TYR A 672 10.77 33.28 26.12
N ILE A 673 10.04 32.99 25.05
CA ILE A 673 8.62 32.66 25.09
C ILE A 673 8.43 31.27 24.49
N LEU A 674 7.65 30.46 25.18
CA LEU A 674 7.21 29.15 24.73
C LEU A 674 5.70 29.08 24.85
N ILE A 675 5.05 28.50 23.84
CA ILE A 675 3.59 28.39 23.80
C ILE A 675 3.22 26.91 23.70
N ALA A 676 2.18 26.51 24.43
CA ALA A 676 1.54 25.20 24.32
C ALA A 676 0.13 25.40 23.76
N GLY A 677 -0.09 25.00 22.50
CA GLY A 677 -1.35 25.19 21.80
C GLY A 677 -2.23 23.93 21.84
N THR A 678 -3.49 24.11 22.20
CA THR A 678 -4.52 23.08 22.20
C THR A 678 -5.58 23.43 21.16
N ALA A 679 -5.92 22.46 20.31
CA ALA A 679 -7.09 22.56 19.45
C ALA A 679 -8.26 21.87 20.16
N THR A 680 -9.08 22.65 20.85
CA THR A 680 -10.15 22.14 21.73
C THR A 680 -11.19 21.31 20.98
N GLY A 681 -11.32 21.54 19.66
CA GLY A 681 -12.28 20.85 18.80
C GLY A 681 -13.73 21.32 19.01
N GLN A 682 -13.97 22.36 19.80
CA GLN A 682 -15.32 22.86 20.09
C GLN A 682 -16.08 23.32 18.83
N THR A 683 -15.33 23.85 17.87
CA THR A 683 -15.82 24.35 16.57
C THR A 683 -15.97 23.26 15.51
N ALA A 684 -15.62 22.00 15.81
CA ALA A 684 -15.93 20.88 14.91
C ALA A 684 -17.44 20.71 14.80
N ILE A 685 -17.91 20.29 13.62
CA ILE A 685 -19.33 19.96 13.43
C ILE A 685 -19.64 18.69 14.22
N ASP A 686 -18.90 17.61 13.94
CA ASP A 686 -18.99 16.32 14.63
C ASP A 686 -17.62 15.85 15.16
N GLY A 687 -17.63 14.79 15.97
CA GLY A 687 -16.40 14.16 16.46
C GLY A 687 -15.53 15.07 17.32
N LYS A 688 -16.14 15.93 18.15
CA LYS A 688 -15.45 16.91 18.98
C LYS A 688 -14.44 16.24 19.92
N ILE A 689 -13.15 16.45 19.64
CA ILE A 689 -12.04 15.95 20.45
C ILE A 689 -10.95 17.02 20.53
N ALA A 690 -10.37 17.15 21.72
CA ALA A 690 -9.23 18.03 21.95
C ALA A 690 -7.92 17.36 21.55
N THR A 691 -7.07 18.08 20.81
CA THR A 691 -5.73 17.64 20.41
C THR A 691 -4.66 18.59 20.90
N GLY A 692 -3.44 18.08 21.14
CA GLY A 692 -2.36 18.77 21.84
C GLY A 692 -2.31 18.47 23.35
N PRO A 693 -1.60 19.28 24.15
CA PRO A 693 -0.96 20.55 23.74
C PRO A 693 0.27 20.32 22.88
N TYR A 694 0.40 21.07 21.78
CA TYR A 694 1.60 21.14 20.95
C TYR A 694 2.45 22.33 21.32
N PHE A 695 3.70 22.09 21.69
CA PHE A 695 4.63 23.16 21.99
C PHE A 695 5.11 23.87 20.73
N SER A 696 5.32 25.19 20.82
CA SER A 696 6.02 26.00 19.84
C SER A 696 7.54 25.85 19.97
N ASN A 697 8.30 26.42 19.02
CA ASN A 697 9.70 26.70 19.25
C ASN A 697 9.88 27.63 20.47
N LEU A 698 10.99 27.45 21.21
CA LEU A 698 11.42 28.41 22.23
C LEU A 698 11.93 29.70 21.58
N ALA A 699 11.03 30.64 21.37
CA ALA A 699 11.27 31.90 20.68
C ALA A 699 12.05 32.89 21.54
N LYS A 700 12.91 33.69 20.91
CA LYS A 700 13.81 34.64 21.55
C LYS A 700 13.44 36.07 21.16
N PHE A 701 13.26 36.93 22.16
CA PHE A 701 12.91 38.34 21.97
C PHE A 701 13.89 39.26 22.68
N LYS A 702 13.98 40.49 22.17
CA LYS A 702 14.61 41.59 22.89
C LYS A 702 13.53 42.29 23.72
N PHE A 703 13.81 42.49 24.99
CA PHE A 703 13.00 43.32 25.86
C PHE A 703 13.76 44.62 26.12
N THR A 704 13.23 45.70 25.54
CA THR A 704 13.72 47.06 25.73
C THR A 704 12.63 47.81 26.51
N GLN A 705 12.97 48.36 27.67
CA GLN A 705 12.00 49.15 28.44
C GLN A 705 11.73 50.47 27.70
N GLN A 706 10.45 50.82 27.48
CA GLN A 706 10.04 52.15 27.03
C GLN A 706 10.09 53.17 28.16
#